data_AF-A0A1H9WES8-F1
#
_entry.id   AF-A0A1H9WES8-F1
#
_cell.length_a   1.000
_cell.length_b   1.000
_cell.length_c   1.000
_cell.angle_alpha   90.00
_cell.angle_beta   90.00
_cell.angle_gamma   90.00
#
_symmetry.space_group_name_H-M   'P 1'
#
loop_
_entity.id
_entity.type
_entity.pdbx_description
1 polymer ?
#
loop_
_entity_poly.entity_id
_entity_poly.type
_entity_poly.pdbx_seq_one_letter_code
_entity_poly.pdbx_strand_id
1 'polypeptide(L)'
;MLSIFRASTTAFFCLTSAAYAQETWLQVEARPNLSAAQESASDYAQQIEDVSGFELGSSGWYAIAIGPFSPDEAARERVFLQREGLIPGDAFTTDGGSFGDRFWPIGAARVQQPEPGSDAAGDQQAQQVQDDTAQNQRQQPGETREEALLGERRLDESARRKLQLALRRTGFYDGPIDAEFGRSTRSAMAAWQGENGAEATGVLTSAQREQLRAQYNEILAEAGPEEVLETPAEARRSESTLSRQERAALQEALEWEGYYDGPIDAAFGPGTRSAMGDWQEANGFSATGVLTTRQRRSLMEEYNSVLDGLGMEVVRDDTAGVEIIMPTGEVSFDRYEPPFAHYSDGTDAMAPRVLLISQRGDQDTLFGLYDIMQTLEMVPQEGERSRNARSFTLVGEGDDFVSHTEARLTSEGHVKGFSLIWPAGDEKRRGRVLDEMQQSFRPLTGIVMDDSIGAPDESQSVDLVSGLKVRKPERSRTGFYIDEAGAVLTTSDVLDQCDRITLNEDIEAQVAATDETLGLTLLTPAQDLSPIAYARFQTGVPRLQSSVAVAGYSFEGVLGAPSLSFGKVADLRDLSGDTTVQRLDVSARPGDAGGPVLNQSGAVLGMLLPGSARLAEGTRLPEGVAFAADVEAISEFLSGTGPAPAAAEETGRGDIGPEQLTRMAADMTVLVSCWK
;
A
#
# COMPACT_ATOMS: atom_id res chain seq x y z
N MET A 1 59.93 28.47 0.25
CA MET A 1 60.06 27.03 -0.02
C MET A 1 58.76 26.54 -0.63
N LEU A 2 58.88 25.85 -1.75
CA LEU A 2 57.84 25.35 -2.66
C LEU A 2 56.84 24.37 -2.02
N SER A 3 55.61 24.36 -2.53
CA SER A 3 54.78 23.17 -2.85
C SER A 3 53.50 23.66 -3.57
N ILE A 4 53.52 23.83 -4.90
CA ILE A 4 53.08 22.89 -5.96
C ILE A 4 51.63 22.41 -5.79
N PHE A 5 50.72 23.13 -6.46
CA PHE A 5 49.38 22.69 -6.86
C PHE A 5 49.49 21.64 -7.97
N ARG A 6 48.79 20.51 -7.84
CA ARG A 6 48.50 19.59 -8.95
C ARG A 6 47.01 19.66 -9.27
N ALA A 7 46.68 20.20 -10.44
CA ALA A 7 45.38 20.10 -11.07
C ALA A 7 45.22 18.69 -11.65
N SER A 8 44.14 18.00 -11.28
CA SER A 8 43.73 16.73 -11.88
C SER A 8 42.57 17.01 -12.81
N THR A 9 42.82 16.91 -14.12
CA THR A 9 41.84 17.03 -15.19
C THR A 9 41.32 15.62 -15.50
N THR A 10 40.12 15.27 -15.08
CA THR A 10 39.47 14.00 -15.43
C THR A 10 38.55 14.25 -16.62
N ALA A 11 38.96 13.77 -17.79
CA ALA A 11 38.18 13.78 -19.02
C ALA A 11 37.11 12.68 -18.97
N PHE A 12 35.85 13.06 -19.15
CA PHE A 12 34.70 12.16 -19.27
C PHE A 12 34.66 11.63 -20.71
N PHE A 13 35.06 10.36 -20.89
CA PHE A 13 35.02 9.69 -22.19
C PHE A 13 33.59 9.18 -22.41
N CYS A 14 32.79 9.91 -23.20
CA CYS A 14 31.53 9.37 -23.73
C CYS A 14 31.86 8.26 -24.73
N LEU A 15 31.66 7.01 -24.32
CA LEU A 15 31.59 5.86 -25.21
C LEU A 15 30.23 5.92 -25.93
N THR A 16 30.20 6.49 -27.13
CA THR A 16 29.11 6.28 -28.08
C THR A 16 29.23 4.87 -28.65
N SER A 17 28.43 3.94 -28.14
CA SER A 17 28.28 2.62 -28.74
C SER A 17 27.57 2.78 -30.09
N ALA A 18 28.31 2.63 -31.19
CA ALA A 18 27.71 2.45 -32.50
C ALA A 18 26.94 1.12 -32.50
N ALA A 19 25.62 1.17 -32.52
CA ALA A 19 24.78 0.02 -32.74
C ALA A 19 25.03 -0.46 -34.18
N TYR A 20 25.65 -1.64 -34.35
CA TYR A 20 25.69 -2.31 -35.63
C TYR A 20 24.25 -2.69 -36.00
N ALA A 21 23.71 -2.11 -37.08
CA ALA A 21 22.40 -2.50 -37.60
C ALA A 21 22.47 -3.97 -38.05
N GLN A 22 21.82 -4.87 -37.31
CA GLN A 22 21.68 -6.27 -37.70
C GLN A 22 20.63 -6.37 -38.82
N GLU A 23 21.08 -6.67 -40.03
CA GLU A 23 20.20 -6.94 -41.17
C GLU A 23 19.40 -8.23 -40.93
N THR A 24 18.08 -8.11 -40.88
CA THR A 24 17.13 -9.21 -40.70
C THR A 24 16.35 -9.43 -41.98
N TRP A 25 16.28 -10.68 -42.43
CA TRP A 25 15.56 -11.12 -43.60
C TRP A 25 14.27 -11.83 -43.19
N LEU A 26 13.21 -11.65 -43.96
CA LEU A 26 11.98 -12.42 -43.83
C LEU A 26 12.02 -13.60 -44.80
N GLN A 27 12.32 -14.80 -44.32
CA GLN A 27 12.28 -16.00 -45.16
C GLN A 27 10.84 -16.46 -45.32
N VAL A 28 10.35 -16.48 -46.57
CA VAL A 28 8.94 -16.77 -46.88
C VAL A 28 8.74 -18.18 -47.42
N GLU A 29 9.74 -18.75 -48.09
CA GLU A 29 9.62 -20.07 -48.68
C GLU A 29 10.99 -20.70 -48.95
N ALA A 30 11.06 -22.04 -48.97
CA ALA A 30 12.24 -22.79 -49.37
C ALA A 30 11.87 -23.87 -50.39
N ARG A 31 12.67 -24.01 -51.46
CA ARG A 31 12.44 -24.96 -52.56
C ARG A 31 13.61 -25.94 -52.71
N PRO A 32 13.36 -27.20 -53.06
CA PRO A 32 14.41 -28.23 -53.18
C PRO A 32 15.16 -28.20 -54.53
N ASN A 33 14.75 -27.35 -55.48
CA ASN A 33 15.43 -27.22 -56.78
C ASN A 33 15.36 -25.78 -57.30
N LEU A 34 16.39 -25.39 -58.06
CA LEU A 34 16.58 -24.01 -58.56
C LEU A 34 15.45 -23.54 -59.46
N SER A 35 14.92 -24.41 -60.34
CA SER A 35 13.86 -24.03 -61.29
C SER A 35 12.58 -23.63 -60.55
N ALA A 36 12.16 -24.41 -59.55
CA ALA A 36 11.01 -24.09 -58.72
C ALA A 36 11.27 -22.86 -57.83
N ALA A 37 12.51 -22.66 -57.38
CA ALA A 37 12.90 -21.49 -56.59
C ALA A 37 12.83 -20.19 -57.42
N GLN A 38 13.26 -20.22 -58.68
CA GLN A 38 13.18 -19.10 -59.60
C GLN A 38 11.74 -18.74 -59.96
N GLU A 39 10.88 -19.74 -60.20
CA GLU A 39 9.45 -19.53 -60.43
C GLU A 39 8.79 -18.89 -59.20
N SER A 40 9.01 -19.46 -58.01
CA SER A 40 8.47 -18.93 -56.74
C SER A 40 8.96 -17.49 -56.48
N ALA A 41 10.25 -17.20 -56.67
CA ALA A 41 10.80 -15.87 -56.47
C ALA A 41 10.23 -14.86 -57.49
N SER A 42 10.00 -15.29 -58.74
CA SER A 42 9.33 -14.48 -59.77
C SER A 42 7.86 -14.20 -59.44
N ASP A 43 7.17 -15.15 -58.82
CA ASP A 43 5.77 -14.97 -58.43
C ASP A 43 5.64 -13.99 -57.25
N TYR A 44 6.45 -14.13 -56.21
CA TYR A 44 6.46 -13.15 -55.12
C TYR A 44 6.89 -11.77 -55.59
N ALA A 45 7.90 -11.67 -56.48
CA ALA A 45 8.37 -10.40 -57.02
C ALA A 45 7.34 -9.65 -57.89
N GLN A 46 6.23 -10.29 -58.29
CA GLN A 46 5.12 -9.60 -58.96
C GLN A 46 4.25 -8.78 -58.00
N GLN A 47 4.27 -9.11 -56.71
CA GLN A 47 3.34 -8.58 -55.71
C GLN A 47 4.06 -7.92 -54.51
N ILE A 48 5.33 -8.27 -54.29
CA ILE A 48 6.12 -7.83 -53.15
C ILE A 48 7.44 -7.26 -53.65
N GLU A 49 7.80 -6.07 -53.17
CA GLU A 49 9.09 -5.43 -53.43
C GLU A 49 10.20 -6.14 -52.61
N ASP A 50 11.47 -5.98 -53.01
CA ASP A 50 12.65 -6.47 -52.27
C ASP A 50 12.75 -8.00 -52.06
N VAL A 51 12.18 -8.78 -52.99
CA VAL A 51 12.33 -10.24 -53.01
C VAL A 51 13.72 -10.64 -53.48
N SER A 52 14.43 -11.39 -52.65
CA SER A 52 15.75 -11.97 -52.91
C SER A 52 15.72 -13.50 -52.80
N GLY A 53 16.51 -14.18 -53.63
CA GLY A 53 16.63 -15.64 -53.60
C GLY A 53 18.06 -16.09 -53.29
N PHE A 54 18.24 -16.96 -52.30
CA PHE A 54 19.54 -17.44 -51.83
C PHE A 54 19.66 -18.96 -51.84
N GLU A 55 20.85 -19.48 -52.12
CA GLU A 55 21.18 -20.89 -51.94
C GLU A 55 21.44 -21.19 -50.45
N LEU A 56 20.74 -22.16 -49.85
CA LEU A 56 20.93 -22.56 -48.45
C LEU A 56 22.05 -23.60 -48.31
N GLY A 57 23.27 -23.21 -48.64
CA GLY A 57 24.50 -23.98 -48.39
C GLY A 57 24.40 -25.50 -48.67
N SER A 58 24.98 -26.31 -47.78
CA SER A 58 25.16 -27.78 -47.90
C SER A 58 23.87 -28.61 -47.89
N SER A 59 22.69 -27.98 -47.82
CA SER A 59 21.40 -28.67 -47.84
C SER A 59 20.85 -28.92 -49.26
N GLY A 60 21.32 -28.16 -50.26
CA GLY A 60 20.78 -28.21 -51.62
C GLY A 60 19.41 -27.54 -51.80
N TRP A 61 18.95 -26.78 -50.80
CA TRP A 61 17.69 -26.01 -50.84
C TRP A 61 17.94 -24.55 -51.23
N TYR A 62 16.89 -23.89 -51.69
CA TYR A 62 16.89 -22.50 -52.15
C TYR A 62 15.86 -21.70 -51.35
N ALA A 63 16.27 -20.66 -50.64
CA ALA A 63 15.39 -19.78 -49.89
C ALA A 63 14.92 -18.60 -50.74
N ILE A 64 13.65 -18.23 -50.56
CA ILE A 64 13.09 -16.95 -50.99
C ILE A 64 12.90 -16.11 -49.73
N ALA A 65 13.45 -14.90 -49.73
CA ALA A 65 13.42 -13.99 -48.60
C ALA A 65 13.13 -12.54 -49.05
N ILE A 66 12.59 -11.75 -48.14
CA ILE A 66 12.26 -10.33 -48.34
C ILE A 66 13.13 -9.51 -47.40
N GLY A 67 13.78 -8.46 -47.90
CA GLY A 67 14.66 -7.58 -47.12
C GLY A 67 15.96 -7.19 -47.83
N PRO A 68 16.98 -6.72 -47.09
CA PRO A 68 17.11 -6.76 -45.63
C PRO A 68 16.30 -5.65 -44.93
N PHE A 69 15.86 -5.93 -43.71
CA PHE A 69 15.14 -5.02 -42.82
C PHE A 69 15.86 -4.87 -41.47
N SER A 70 15.50 -3.88 -40.66
CA SER A 70 15.81 -3.94 -39.22
C SER A 70 15.00 -5.04 -38.51
N PRO A 71 15.42 -5.56 -37.34
CA PRO A 71 14.70 -6.63 -36.64
C PRO A 71 13.22 -6.31 -36.38
N ASP A 72 12.94 -5.07 -35.96
CA ASP A 72 11.58 -4.63 -35.67
C ASP A 72 10.75 -4.40 -36.95
N GLU A 73 11.39 -3.98 -38.04
CA GLU A 73 10.74 -3.84 -39.35
C GLU A 73 10.40 -5.21 -39.95
N ALA A 74 11.31 -6.19 -39.87
CA ALA A 74 11.06 -7.55 -40.32
C ALA A 74 9.87 -8.19 -39.60
N ALA A 75 9.73 -7.97 -38.29
CA ALA A 75 8.60 -8.46 -37.50
C ALA A 75 7.26 -7.81 -37.92
N ARG A 76 7.25 -6.49 -38.15
CA ARG A 76 6.06 -5.75 -38.60
C ARG A 76 5.66 -6.12 -40.03
N GLU A 77 6.63 -6.19 -40.94
CA GLU A 77 6.40 -6.50 -42.34
C GLU A 77 5.89 -7.94 -42.51
N ARG A 78 6.41 -8.89 -41.71
CA ARG A 78 5.88 -10.26 -41.67
C ARG A 78 4.40 -10.31 -41.30
N VAL A 79 4.00 -9.66 -40.21
CA VAL A 79 2.60 -9.67 -39.75
C VAL A 79 1.68 -9.00 -40.78
N PHE A 80 2.17 -7.93 -41.41
CA PHE A 80 1.45 -7.25 -42.50
C PHE A 80 1.23 -8.19 -43.69
N LEU A 81 2.30 -8.73 -44.27
CA LEU A 81 2.24 -9.59 -45.46
C LEU A 81 1.44 -10.89 -45.20
N GLN A 82 1.48 -11.44 -43.98
CA GLN A 82 0.67 -12.60 -43.59
C GLN A 82 -0.82 -12.27 -43.52
N ARG A 83 -1.18 -11.11 -42.97
CA ARG A 83 -2.57 -10.67 -42.88
C ARG A 83 -3.18 -10.41 -44.25
N GLU A 84 -2.39 -9.84 -45.17
CA GLU A 84 -2.81 -9.59 -46.55
C GLU A 84 -2.79 -10.87 -47.42
N GLY A 85 -2.35 -12.01 -46.87
CA GLY A 85 -2.29 -13.30 -47.58
C GLY A 85 -1.23 -13.36 -48.68
N LEU A 86 -0.25 -12.44 -48.67
CA LEU A 86 0.81 -12.32 -49.66
C LEU A 86 1.99 -13.26 -49.38
N ILE A 87 2.15 -13.70 -48.13
CA ILE A 87 3.16 -14.70 -47.75
C ILE A 87 2.54 -15.80 -46.88
N PRO A 88 3.14 -17.00 -46.85
CA PRO A 88 2.68 -18.10 -46.00
C PRO A 88 2.68 -17.78 -44.49
N GLY A 89 1.77 -18.39 -43.75
CA GLY A 89 1.65 -18.22 -42.29
C GLY A 89 2.84 -18.76 -41.49
N ASP A 90 3.65 -19.63 -42.08
CA ASP A 90 4.88 -20.19 -41.52
C ASP A 90 6.15 -19.39 -41.87
N ALA A 91 6.02 -18.25 -42.55
CA ALA A 91 7.13 -17.33 -42.78
C ALA A 91 7.75 -16.85 -41.45
N PHE A 92 9.07 -16.68 -41.42
CA PHE A 92 9.81 -16.30 -40.20
C PHE A 92 11.00 -15.39 -40.50
N THR A 93 11.43 -14.64 -39.49
CA THR A 93 12.58 -13.73 -39.57
C THR A 93 13.88 -14.47 -39.28
N THR A 94 14.93 -14.17 -40.03
CA THR A 94 16.28 -14.74 -39.89
C THR A 94 17.33 -13.65 -40.06
N ASP A 95 18.48 -13.80 -39.41
CA ASP A 95 19.67 -12.94 -39.60
C ASP A 95 20.38 -13.16 -40.95
N GLY A 96 19.88 -14.09 -41.78
CA GLY A 96 20.47 -14.42 -43.08
C GLY A 96 21.77 -15.22 -42.97
N GLY A 97 22.18 -15.68 -41.78
CA GLY A 97 23.45 -16.38 -41.57
C GLY A 97 23.58 -17.72 -42.31
N SER A 98 22.46 -18.28 -42.80
CA SER A 98 22.41 -19.51 -43.60
C SER A 98 22.34 -19.27 -45.12
N PHE A 99 22.28 -18.01 -45.56
CA PHE A 99 22.15 -17.65 -46.96
C PHE A 99 23.51 -17.67 -47.65
N GLY A 100 23.61 -18.47 -48.72
CA GLY A 100 24.77 -18.56 -49.60
C GLY A 100 24.61 -17.67 -50.83
N ASP A 101 25.02 -18.20 -51.99
CA ASP A 101 25.02 -17.44 -53.25
C ASP A 101 23.59 -16.98 -53.61
N ARG A 102 23.45 -15.71 -54.02
CA ARG A 102 22.18 -15.15 -54.46
C ARG A 102 21.88 -15.59 -55.90
N PHE A 103 20.73 -16.22 -56.14
CA PHE A 103 20.29 -16.68 -57.47
C PHE A 103 19.19 -15.80 -58.10
N TRP A 104 18.55 -14.92 -57.31
CA TRP A 104 17.48 -14.01 -57.73
C TRP A 104 17.68 -12.61 -57.15
N PRO A 105 17.52 -11.52 -57.94
CA PRO A 105 17.10 -11.47 -59.35
C PRO A 105 18.17 -11.95 -60.33
N ILE A 106 17.75 -12.41 -61.52
CA ILE A 106 18.64 -12.98 -62.54
C ILE A 106 19.63 -11.90 -63.03
N GLY A 107 20.91 -12.02 -62.64
CA GLY A 107 21.99 -11.09 -63.02
C GLY A 107 22.79 -10.48 -61.86
N ALA A 108 22.46 -10.77 -60.60
CA ALA A 108 23.23 -10.29 -59.45
C ALA A 108 24.54 -11.11 -59.28
N ALA A 109 25.68 -10.54 -59.68
CA ALA A 109 26.99 -11.16 -59.49
C ALA A 109 27.58 -10.90 -58.08
N ARG A 110 28.28 -11.92 -57.58
CA ARG A 110 29.02 -12.07 -56.31
C ARG A 110 29.60 -10.77 -55.72
N VAL A 111 29.13 -10.37 -54.54
CA VAL A 111 29.87 -9.51 -53.61
C VAL A 111 30.59 -10.43 -52.62
N GLN A 112 31.93 -10.46 -52.67
CA GLN A 112 32.75 -11.17 -51.69
C GLN A 112 32.74 -10.43 -50.36
N GLN A 113 32.44 -11.17 -49.28
CA GLN A 113 32.55 -10.73 -47.89
C GLN A 113 34.05 -10.62 -47.52
N PRO A 114 34.54 -9.50 -46.96
CA PRO A 114 35.91 -9.42 -46.45
C PRO A 114 36.01 -10.12 -45.09
N GLU A 115 36.99 -11.00 -44.91
CA GLU A 115 37.40 -11.49 -43.58
C GLU A 115 37.98 -10.34 -42.72
N PRO A 116 37.82 -10.41 -41.38
CA PRO A 116 38.22 -9.32 -40.50
C PRO A 116 39.73 -9.39 -40.19
N GLY A 117 40.46 -8.34 -40.55
CA GLY A 117 41.77 -8.08 -39.98
C GLY A 117 42.70 -7.23 -40.86
N SER A 118 42.65 -5.90 -40.70
CA SER A 118 43.85 -5.07 -40.51
C SER A 118 43.48 -3.59 -40.44
N ASP A 119 44.08 -2.92 -39.48
CA ASP A 119 43.88 -1.54 -39.07
C ASP A 119 44.03 -0.45 -40.16
N ALA A 120 43.30 0.64 -39.93
CA ALA A 120 43.65 2.03 -40.22
C ALA A 120 43.94 2.43 -41.69
N ALA A 121 42.87 2.58 -42.50
CA ALA A 121 42.86 3.44 -43.70
C ALA A 121 41.45 3.87 -44.19
N GLY A 122 40.45 3.94 -43.29
CA GLY A 122 39.03 4.03 -43.68
C GLY A 122 38.48 5.42 -44.04
N ASP A 123 39.09 6.52 -43.58
CA ASP A 123 38.43 7.83 -43.66
C ASP A 123 38.55 8.53 -45.02
N GLN A 124 39.47 8.11 -45.92
CA GLN A 124 39.63 8.75 -47.23
C GLN A 124 38.94 8.02 -48.38
N GLN A 125 38.58 6.74 -48.22
CA GLN A 125 37.85 5.98 -49.25
C GLN A 125 36.32 6.10 -49.11
N ALA A 126 35.80 6.35 -47.90
CA ALA A 126 34.37 6.56 -47.68
C ALA A 126 33.85 7.87 -48.32
N GLN A 127 34.65 8.94 -48.30
CA GLN A 127 34.30 10.22 -48.92
C GLN A 127 34.37 10.19 -50.46
N GLN A 128 35.26 9.39 -51.06
CA GLN A 128 35.37 9.26 -52.51
C GLN A 128 34.23 8.41 -53.12
N VAL A 129 33.78 7.37 -52.42
CA VAL A 129 32.63 6.55 -52.85
C VAL A 129 31.30 7.31 -52.67
N GLN A 130 31.17 8.16 -51.65
CA GLN A 130 29.98 9.00 -51.47
C GLN A 130 29.87 10.11 -52.54
N ASP A 131 30.97 10.74 -52.93
CA ASP A 131 30.97 11.72 -54.02
C ASP A 131 30.71 11.08 -55.39
N ASP A 132 31.27 9.89 -55.66
CA ASP A 132 31.00 9.15 -56.90
C ASP A 132 29.56 8.62 -56.97
N THR A 133 28.96 8.21 -55.85
CA THR A 133 27.56 7.75 -55.80
C THR A 133 26.57 8.92 -55.94
N ALA A 134 26.87 10.08 -55.33
CA ALA A 134 26.08 11.30 -55.48
C ALA A 134 26.18 11.92 -56.89
N GLN A 135 27.28 11.68 -57.62
CA GLN A 135 27.42 12.06 -59.03
C GLN A 135 26.73 11.06 -59.98
N ASN A 136 26.75 9.77 -59.68
CA ASN A 136 26.13 8.73 -60.53
C ASN A 136 24.59 8.72 -60.43
N GLN A 137 24.02 9.10 -59.27
CA GLN A 137 22.55 9.26 -59.12
C GLN A 137 21.98 10.49 -59.86
N ARG A 138 22.80 11.49 -60.22
CA ARG A 138 22.38 12.64 -61.03
C ARG A 138 22.26 12.33 -62.53
N GLN A 139 22.60 11.12 -62.97
CA GLN A 139 22.64 10.72 -64.38
C GLN A 139 21.78 9.51 -64.73
N GLN A 140 20.69 9.24 -63.99
CA GLN A 140 19.61 8.40 -64.52
C GLN A 140 18.64 9.27 -65.35
N PRO A 141 18.25 8.87 -66.57
CA PRO A 141 17.23 9.60 -67.32
C PRO A 141 15.93 9.57 -66.50
N GLY A 142 15.46 10.76 -66.08
CA GLY A 142 14.34 10.90 -65.16
C GLY A 142 13.06 10.24 -65.70
N GLU A 143 12.45 9.40 -64.87
CA GLU A 143 11.13 8.81 -65.10
C GLU A 143 10.16 9.89 -65.59
N THR A 144 9.58 9.69 -66.77
CA THR A 144 8.62 10.64 -67.35
C THR A 144 7.34 10.69 -66.51
N ARG A 145 6.57 11.78 -66.62
CA ARG A 145 5.29 11.92 -65.89
C ARG A 145 4.31 10.77 -66.18
N GLU A 146 4.32 10.21 -67.38
CA GLU A 146 3.47 9.07 -67.76
C GLU A 146 3.90 7.77 -67.08
N GLU A 147 5.22 7.54 -66.96
CA GLU A 147 5.80 6.40 -66.25
C GLU A 147 5.53 6.51 -64.74
N ALA A 148 5.68 7.70 -64.16
CA ALA A 148 5.39 7.95 -62.76
C ALA A 148 3.90 7.70 -62.42
N LEU A 149 2.97 8.08 -63.32
CA LEU A 149 1.55 7.77 -63.19
C LEU A 149 1.25 6.27 -63.34
N LEU A 150 2.00 5.55 -64.17
CA LEU A 150 1.90 4.09 -64.26
C LEU A 150 2.42 3.42 -62.98
N GLY A 151 3.52 3.92 -62.41
CA GLY A 151 4.03 3.48 -61.10
C GLY A 151 3.04 3.75 -59.97
N GLU A 152 2.47 4.95 -59.89
CA GLU A 152 1.44 5.32 -58.91
C GLU A 152 0.21 4.39 -58.99
N ARG A 153 -0.20 4.00 -60.21
CA ARG A 153 -1.33 3.08 -60.42
C ARG A 153 -1.06 1.67 -59.89
N ARG A 154 0.20 1.24 -59.83
CA ARG A 154 0.59 -0.07 -59.29
C ARG A 154 0.66 -0.08 -57.76
N LEU A 155 0.68 1.09 -57.11
CA LEU A 155 0.65 1.17 -55.66
C LEU A 155 -0.68 0.66 -55.12
N ASP A 156 -0.59 -0.24 -54.15
CA ASP A 156 -1.72 -0.74 -53.38
C ASP A 156 -2.23 0.32 -52.38
N GLU A 157 -3.33 0.01 -51.69
CA GLU A 157 -3.96 0.93 -50.74
C GLU A 157 -3.02 1.28 -49.57
N SER A 158 -2.23 0.31 -49.12
CA SER A 158 -1.27 0.47 -48.02
C SER A 158 -0.16 1.46 -48.38
N ALA A 159 0.50 1.28 -49.53
CA ALA A 159 1.54 2.18 -50.01
C ALA A 159 1.01 3.60 -50.24
N ARG A 160 -0.23 3.74 -50.72
CA ARG A 160 -0.87 5.05 -50.89
C ARG A 160 -1.14 5.76 -49.56
N ARG A 161 -1.62 5.04 -48.55
CA ARG A 161 -1.80 5.57 -47.19
C ARG A 161 -0.46 5.96 -46.56
N LYS A 162 0.58 5.15 -46.73
CA LYS A 162 1.95 5.43 -46.27
C LYS A 162 2.48 6.75 -46.88
N LEU A 163 2.23 7.01 -48.16
CA LEU A 163 2.62 8.27 -48.80
C LEU A 163 1.83 9.48 -48.29
N GLN A 164 0.51 9.37 -48.09
CA GLN A 164 -0.28 10.44 -47.47
C GLN A 164 0.18 10.73 -46.03
N LEU A 165 0.54 9.71 -45.27
CA LEU A 165 1.09 9.84 -43.92
C LEU A 165 2.46 10.55 -43.95
N ALA A 166 3.34 10.15 -44.86
CA ALA A 166 4.65 10.77 -45.04
C ALA A 166 4.53 12.26 -45.42
N LEU A 167 3.65 12.61 -46.35
CA LEU A 167 3.35 14.01 -46.71
C LEU A 167 2.81 14.81 -45.54
N ARG A 168 2.01 14.20 -44.66
CA ARG A 168 1.47 14.86 -43.46
C ARG A 168 2.55 15.12 -42.43
N ARG A 169 3.40 14.13 -42.18
CA ARG A 169 4.47 14.23 -41.18
C ARG A 169 5.57 15.21 -41.60
N THR A 170 5.82 15.33 -42.89
CA THR A 170 6.71 16.35 -43.48
C THR A 170 6.05 17.73 -43.59
N GLY A 171 4.78 17.88 -43.21
CA GLY A 171 4.08 19.17 -43.11
C GLY A 171 3.41 19.65 -44.41
N PHE A 172 3.37 18.84 -45.46
CA PHE A 172 2.81 19.21 -46.76
C PHE A 172 1.32 18.81 -46.95
N TYR A 173 0.77 17.98 -46.06
CA TYR A 173 -0.60 17.45 -46.20
C TYR A 173 -1.39 17.50 -44.87
N ASP A 174 -2.60 18.03 -44.92
CA ASP A 174 -3.52 18.20 -43.79
C ASP A 174 -4.86 17.45 -43.97
N GLY A 175 -5.01 16.73 -45.09
CA GLY A 175 -6.23 15.98 -45.43
C GLY A 175 -6.33 14.57 -44.84
N PRO A 176 -7.43 13.84 -45.17
CA PRO A 176 -7.63 12.46 -44.72
C PRO A 176 -6.61 11.49 -45.33
N ILE A 177 -6.24 10.45 -44.59
CA ILE A 177 -5.38 9.36 -45.05
C ILE A 177 -6.32 8.23 -45.50
N ASP A 178 -6.68 8.23 -46.77
CA ASP A 178 -7.76 7.43 -47.37
C ASP A 178 -7.33 6.63 -48.61
N ALA A 179 -6.03 6.66 -48.97
CA ALA A 179 -5.47 6.11 -50.21
C ALA A 179 -5.99 6.75 -51.51
N GLU A 180 -6.80 7.81 -51.44
CA GLU A 180 -7.30 8.53 -52.61
C GLU A 180 -6.39 9.70 -52.94
N PHE A 181 -5.69 9.65 -54.08
CA PHE A 181 -4.83 10.75 -54.54
C PHE A 181 -5.64 11.80 -55.30
N GLY A 182 -6.53 12.46 -54.54
CA GLY A 182 -7.37 13.57 -54.98
C GLY A 182 -6.60 14.89 -55.08
N ARG A 183 -7.33 16.00 -55.25
CA ARG A 183 -6.73 17.33 -55.45
C ARG A 183 -5.79 17.74 -54.31
N SER A 184 -6.18 17.49 -53.06
CA SER A 184 -5.39 17.84 -51.87
C SER A 184 -4.06 17.08 -51.82
N THR A 185 -4.07 15.77 -52.02
CA THR A 185 -2.86 14.94 -52.02
C THR A 185 -1.93 15.31 -53.18
N ARG A 186 -2.48 15.60 -54.37
CA ARG A 186 -1.66 16.02 -55.52
C ARG A 186 -1.05 17.40 -55.32
N SER A 187 -1.78 18.33 -54.70
CA SER A 187 -1.23 19.63 -54.30
C SER A 187 -0.12 19.48 -53.27
N ALA A 188 -0.28 18.58 -52.29
CA ALA A 188 0.76 18.28 -51.30
C ALA A 188 2.02 17.68 -51.94
N MET A 189 1.87 16.73 -52.86
CA MET A 189 2.99 16.16 -53.62
C MET A 189 3.70 17.22 -54.46
N ALA A 190 2.96 18.11 -55.12
CA ALA A 190 3.52 19.20 -55.90
C ALA A 190 4.28 20.22 -55.03
N ALA A 191 3.75 20.53 -53.84
CA ALA A 191 4.41 21.40 -52.87
C ALA A 191 5.70 20.77 -52.33
N TRP A 192 5.65 19.48 -51.96
CA TRP A 192 6.84 18.73 -51.54
C TRP A 192 7.89 18.66 -52.66
N GLN A 193 7.47 18.43 -53.92
CA GLN A 193 8.38 18.45 -55.07
C GLN A 193 9.05 19.83 -55.24
N GLY A 194 8.28 20.91 -55.12
CA GLY A 194 8.80 22.28 -55.19
C GLY A 194 9.84 22.58 -54.12
N GLU A 195 9.59 22.16 -52.87
CA GLU A 195 10.54 22.33 -51.76
C GLU A 195 11.83 21.52 -51.97
N ASN A 196 11.72 20.33 -52.57
CA ASN A 196 12.85 19.45 -52.86
C ASN A 196 13.56 19.78 -54.19
N GLY A 197 13.28 20.95 -54.79
CA GLY A 197 13.96 21.43 -56.01
C GLY A 197 13.59 20.68 -57.29
N ALA A 198 12.48 19.92 -57.29
CA ALA A 198 11.96 19.20 -58.43
C ALA A 198 10.80 19.94 -59.11
N GLU A 199 10.48 19.56 -60.36
CA GLU A 199 9.30 20.08 -61.04
C GLU A 199 8.01 19.65 -60.31
N ALA A 200 7.16 20.63 -59.94
CA ALA A 200 5.93 20.44 -59.17
C ALA A 200 4.80 19.80 -59.99
N THR A 201 5.00 18.55 -60.41
CA THR A 201 4.10 17.80 -61.29
C THR A 201 2.86 17.24 -60.57
N GLY A 202 2.91 17.11 -59.24
CA GLY A 202 1.85 16.52 -58.42
C GLY A 202 1.72 15.01 -58.54
N VAL A 203 2.73 14.35 -59.12
CA VAL A 203 2.87 12.90 -59.27
C VAL A 203 4.31 12.56 -58.90
N LEU A 204 4.51 11.76 -57.86
CA LEU A 204 5.86 11.39 -57.40
C LEU A 204 6.44 10.29 -58.29
N THR A 205 7.67 10.48 -58.77
CA THR A 205 8.47 9.40 -59.38
C THR A 205 8.83 8.34 -58.34
N SER A 206 9.31 7.19 -58.78
CA SER A 206 9.73 6.08 -57.90
C SER A 206 10.83 6.52 -56.93
N ALA A 207 11.84 7.22 -57.44
CA ALA A 207 12.91 7.82 -56.62
C ALA A 207 12.37 8.87 -55.65
N GLN A 208 11.37 9.67 -56.04
CA GLN A 208 10.75 10.67 -55.16
C GLN A 208 9.91 10.04 -54.05
N ARG A 209 9.22 8.92 -54.31
CA ARG A 209 8.48 8.17 -53.28
C ARG A 209 9.44 7.57 -52.26
N GLU A 210 10.57 7.05 -52.73
CA GLU A 210 11.63 6.53 -51.87
C GLU A 210 12.27 7.65 -51.03
N GLN A 211 12.57 8.81 -51.63
CA GLN A 211 13.09 9.98 -50.93
C GLN A 211 12.11 10.49 -49.85
N LEU A 212 10.82 10.59 -50.18
CA LEU A 212 9.78 10.97 -49.21
C LEU A 212 9.66 9.93 -48.07
N ARG A 213 9.78 8.63 -48.39
CA ARG A 213 9.82 7.55 -47.39
C ARG A 213 11.06 7.65 -46.52
N ALA A 214 12.22 7.97 -47.08
CA ALA A 214 13.46 8.17 -46.34
C ALA A 214 13.37 9.38 -45.40
N GLN A 215 12.84 10.52 -45.86
CA GLN A 215 12.59 11.71 -45.02
C GLN A 215 11.60 11.39 -43.88
N TYR A 216 10.53 10.65 -44.19
CA TYR A 216 9.60 10.17 -43.18
C TYR A 216 10.29 9.28 -42.14
N ASN A 217 11.14 8.34 -42.59
CA ASN A 217 11.89 7.44 -41.71
C ASN A 217 12.94 8.19 -40.86
N GLU A 218 13.56 9.24 -41.39
CA GLU A 218 14.50 10.10 -40.65
C GLU A 218 13.77 10.89 -39.56
N ILE A 219 12.60 11.47 -39.86
CA ILE A 219 11.74 12.11 -38.86
C ILE A 219 11.28 11.11 -37.78
N LEU A 220 11.04 9.85 -38.15
CA LEU A 220 10.73 8.79 -37.18
C LEU A 220 11.95 8.40 -36.34
N ALA A 221 13.14 8.37 -36.91
CA ALA A 221 14.38 8.02 -36.22
C ALA A 221 14.81 9.09 -35.21
N GLU A 222 14.59 10.37 -35.51
CA GLU A 222 14.87 11.48 -34.59
C GLU A 222 13.85 11.59 -33.45
N ALA A 223 12.63 11.04 -33.62
CA ALA A 223 11.53 11.16 -32.65
C ALA A 223 11.56 10.12 -31.50
N GLY A 224 12.44 9.13 -31.54
CA GLY A 224 12.49 8.05 -30.53
C GLY A 224 11.27 7.08 -30.57
N PRO A 225 11.32 5.93 -29.86
CA PRO A 225 10.48 4.76 -30.16
C PRO A 225 9.02 4.78 -29.66
N GLU A 226 8.45 5.88 -29.18
CA GLU A 226 7.24 5.84 -28.35
C GLU A 226 5.95 6.45 -28.92
N GLU A 227 5.65 6.31 -30.21
CA GLU A 227 4.32 6.68 -30.73
C GLU A 227 3.79 5.66 -31.74
N VAL A 228 3.41 4.47 -31.25
CA VAL A 228 2.36 3.71 -31.94
C VAL A 228 1.04 4.36 -31.53
N LEU A 229 0.70 5.44 -32.23
CA LEU A 229 -0.54 6.18 -32.00
C LEU A 229 -1.72 5.32 -32.41
N GLU A 230 -2.25 4.52 -31.48
CA GLU A 230 -3.67 4.14 -31.57
C GLU A 230 -4.46 5.44 -31.76
N THR A 231 -5.15 5.55 -32.88
CA THR A 231 -6.08 6.66 -33.08
C THR A 231 -7.16 6.61 -32.01
N PRO A 232 -7.83 7.73 -31.68
CA PRO A 232 -8.94 7.71 -30.72
C PRO A 232 -10.04 6.69 -31.06
N ALA A 233 -10.23 6.39 -32.35
CA ALA A 233 -11.17 5.36 -32.81
C ALA A 233 -10.69 3.93 -32.48
N GLU A 234 -9.40 3.66 -32.60
CA GLU A 234 -8.79 2.38 -32.23
C GLU A 234 -8.77 2.19 -30.72
N ALA A 235 -8.39 3.22 -29.97
CA ALA A 235 -8.41 3.22 -28.51
C ALA A 235 -9.81 2.92 -27.97
N ARG A 236 -10.87 3.51 -28.56
CA ARG A 236 -12.27 3.19 -28.22
C ARG A 236 -12.68 1.75 -28.54
N ARG A 237 -12.19 1.18 -29.65
CA ARG A 237 -12.44 -0.23 -29.98
C ARG A 237 -11.78 -1.16 -28.96
N SER A 238 -10.53 -0.90 -28.61
CA SER A 238 -9.79 -1.65 -27.59
C SER A 238 -10.42 -1.49 -26.19
N GLU A 239 -10.89 -0.29 -25.85
CA GLU A 239 -11.63 -0.05 -24.61
C GLU A 239 -12.98 -0.80 -24.55
N SER A 240 -13.64 -0.96 -25.70
CA SER A 240 -14.93 -1.67 -25.77
C SER A 240 -14.81 -3.15 -25.43
N THR A 241 -13.63 -3.75 -25.57
CA THR A 241 -13.35 -5.15 -25.22
C THR A 241 -12.99 -5.35 -23.75
N LEU A 242 -12.74 -4.29 -22.98
CA LEU A 242 -12.46 -4.39 -21.55
C LEU A 242 -13.66 -4.95 -20.79
N SER A 243 -13.37 -5.89 -19.89
CA SER A 243 -14.30 -6.41 -18.90
C SER A 243 -14.72 -5.33 -17.91
N ARG A 244 -15.80 -5.58 -17.16
CA ARG A 244 -16.21 -4.66 -16.07
C ARG A 244 -15.11 -4.49 -15.03
N GLN A 245 -14.37 -5.55 -14.69
CA GLN A 245 -13.29 -5.49 -13.70
C GLN A 245 -12.14 -4.61 -14.19
N GLU A 246 -11.69 -4.78 -15.43
CA GLU A 246 -10.63 -3.93 -16.00
C GLU A 246 -11.05 -2.46 -16.08
N ARG A 247 -12.34 -2.17 -16.30
CA ARG A 247 -12.85 -0.80 -16.30
C ARG A 247 -12.91 -0.19 -14.91
N ALA A 248 -13.37 -0.95 -13.91
CA ALA A 248 -13.37 -0.53 -12.52
C ALA A 248 -11.93 -0.23 -12.05
N ALA A 249 -10.98 -1.13 -12.33
CA ALA A 249 -9.57 -0.95 -12.00
C ALA A 249 -8.96 0.34 -12.58
N LEU A 250 -9.37 0.74 -13.79
CA LEU A 250 -8.94 2.01 -14.39
C LEU A 250 -9.57 3.23 -13.71
N GLN A 251 -10.81 3.14 -13.23
CA GLN A 251 -11.41 4.21 -12.42
C GLN A 251 -10.72 4.32 -11.07
N GLU A 252 -10.42 3.19 -10.40
CA GLU A 252 -9.67 3.14 -9.14
C GLU A 252 -8.28 3.74 -9.31
N ALA A 253 -7.57 3.41 -10.39
CA ALA A 253 -6.28 3.98 -10.70
C ALA A 253 -6.34 5.50 -10.95
N LEU A 254 -7.37 5.99 -11.65
CA LEU A 254 -7.56 7.43 -11.86
C LEU A 254 -7.93 8.16 -10.55
N GLU A 255 -8.71 7.53 -9.68
CA GLU A 255 -9.04 8.07 -8.35
C GLU A 255 -7.80 8.14 -7.47
N TRP A 256 -7.02 7.07 -7.47
CA TRP A 256 -5.74 6.99 -6.75
C TRP A 256 -4.75 8.10 -7.15
N GLU A 257 -4.65 8.36 -8.46
CA GLU A 257 -3.84 9.44 -9.02
C GLU A 257 -4.45 10.85 -8.81
N GLY A 258 -5.66 10.93 -8.24
CA GLY A 258 -6.32 12.18 -7.90
C GLY A 258 -7.03 12.88 -9.06
N TYR A 259 -7.28 12.18 -10.17
CA TYR A 259 -7.98 12.72 -11.33
C TYR A 259 -9.48 12.39 -11.36
N TYR A 260 -9.96 11.47 -10.49
CA TYR A 260 -11.35 11.01 -10.49
C TYR A 260 -11.95 10.93 -9.08
N ASP A 261 -13.01 11.70 -8.81
CA ASP A 261 -13.72 11.72 -7.51
C ASP A 261 -15.11 11.06 -7.58
N GLY A 262 -15.39 10.29 -8.63
CA GLY A 262 -16.69 9.68 -8.90
C GLY A 262 -16.80 8.23 -8.39
N PRO A 263 -17.99 7.61 -8.46
CA PRO A 263 -18.16 6.21 -8.08
C PRO A 263 -17.41 5.27 -9.04
N ILE A 264 -16.88 4.17 -8.50
CA ILE A 264 -16.28 3.06 -9.26
C ILE A 264 -17.40 2.14 -9.76
N ASP A 265 -17.98 2.46 -10.92
CA ASP A 265 -19.16 1.79 -11.49
C ASP A 265 -18.87 1.01 -12.79
N ALA A 266 -17.61 0.96 -13.21
CA ALA A 266 -17.12 0.43 -14.48
C ALA A 266 -17.73 1.11 -15.72
N ALA A 267 -18.34 2.29 -15.57
CA ALA A 267 -18.97 3.05 -16.62
C ALA A 267 -18.14 4.30 -16.95
N PHE A 268 -17.61 4.35 -18.18
CA PHE A 268 -16.84 5.50 -18.64
C PHE A 268 -17.72 6.63 -19.17
N GLY A 269 -18.46 7.24 -18.24
CA GLY A 269 -19.28 8.43 -18.46
C GLY A 269 -18.47 9.73 -18.54
N PRO A 270 -19.13 10.90 -18.65
CA PRO A 270 -18.45 12.19 -18.81
C PRO A 270 -17.39 12.48 -17.74
N GLY A 271 -17.61 12.08 -16.48
CA GLY A 271 -16.65 12.25 -15.39
C GLY A 271 -15.35 11.48 -15.63
N THR A 272 -15.44 10.18 -15.89
CA THR A 272 -14.25 9.34 -16.17
C THR A 272 -13.54 9.79 -17.46
N ARG A 273 -14.27 10.28 -18.47
CA ARG A 273 -13.66 10.84 -19.68
C ARG A 273 -12.86 12.11 -19.41
N SER A 274 -13.36 12.99 -18.54
CA SER A 274 -12.62 14.16 -18.10
C SER A 274 -11.35 13.72 -17.37
N ALA A 275 -11.49 12.84 -16.37
CA ALA A 275 -10.36 12.32 -15.60
C ALA A 275 -9.26 11.69 -16.47
N MET A 276 -9.64 10.89 -17.47
CA MET A 276 -8.69 10.33 -18.45
C MET A 276 -8.00 11.44 -19.27
N GLY A 277 -8.71 12.50 -19.64
CA GLY A 277 -8.16 13.65 -20.34
C GLY A 277 -7.20 14.47 -19.46
N ASP A 278 -7.56 14.67 -18.20
CA ASP A 278 -6.77 15.40 -17.21
C ASP A 278 -5.48 14.63 -16.88
N TRP A 279 -5.57 13.31 -16.66
CA TRP A 279 -4.41 12.43 -16.51
C TRP A 279 -3.53 12.41 -17.78
N GLN A 280 -4.15 12.41 -18.97
CA GLN A 280 -3.42 12.50 -20.24
C GLN A 280 -2.62 13.81 -20.34
N GLU A 281 -3.25 14.95 -20.03
CA GLU A 281 -2.60 16.27 -20.07
C GLU A 281 -1.45 16.36 -19.07
N ALA A 282 -1.64 15.87 -17.85
CA ALA A 282 -0.61 15.86 -16.81
C ALA A 282 0.62 15.00 -17.19
N ASN A 283 0.41 13.94 -17.98
CA ASN A 283 1.47 13.07 -18.49
C ASN A 283 1.99 13.47 -19.88
N GLY A 284 1.67 14.69 -20.35
CA GLY A 284 2.19 15.23 -21.60
C GLY A 284 1.56 14.68 -22.89
N PHE A 285 0.42 13.98 -22.76
CA PHE A 285 -0.35 13.46 -23.90
C PHE A 285 -1.45 14.44 -24.34
N SER A 286 -1.99 14.22 -25.54
CA SER A 286 -3.20 14.92 -25.97
C SER A 286 -4.42 14.44 -25.15
N ALA A 287 -5.17 15.38 -24.55
CA ALA A 287 -6.38 15.13 -23.76
C ALA A 287 -7.56 14.66 -24.65
N THR A 288 -7.50 13.41 -25.09
CA THR A 288 -8.54 12.79 -25.93
C THR A 288 -9.71 12.24 -25.11
N GLY A 289 -9.51 12.06 -23.80
CA GLY A 289 -10.48 11.45 -22.88
C GLY A 289 -10.69 9.95 -23.13
N VAL A 290 -9.83 9.32 -23.93
CA VAL A 290 -9.82 7.89 -24.20
C VAL A 290 -8.38 7.40 -24.10
N LEU A 291 -8.08 6.61 -23.08
CA LEU A 291 -6.74 6.07 -22.88
C LEU A 291 -6.44 5.01 -23.94
N THR A 292 -5.29 5.11 -24.60
CA THR A 292 -4.78 4.05 -25.49
C THR A 292 -4.42 2.80 -24.70
N THR A 293 -4.25 1.66 -25.38
CA THR A 293 -3.82 0.41 -24.71
C THR A 293 -2.50 0.58 -23.93
N ARG A 294 -1.57 1.39 -24.43
CA ARG A 294 -0.31 1.70 -23.72
C ARG A 294 -0.54 2.63 -22.53
N GLN A 295 -1.33 3.67 -22.68
CA GLN A 295 -1.64 4.60 -21.58
C GLN A 295 -2.35 3.90 -20.42
N ARG A 296 -3.30 2.99 -20.72
CA ARG A 296 -3.92 2.16 -19.69
C ARG A 296 -2.91 1.29 -18.97
N ARG A 297 -1.92 0.74 -19.68
CA ARG A 297 -0.85 -0.04 -19.05
C ARG A 297 0.03 0.84 -18.15
N SER A 298 0.46 2.01 -18.62
CA SER A 298 1.26 2.96 -17.82
C SER A 298 0.54 3.36 -16.54
N LEU A 299 -0.73 3.76 -16.66
CA LEU A 299 -1.57 4.08 -15.50
C LEU A 299 -1.65 2.91 -14.51
N MET A 300 -1.81 1.68 -15.00
CA MET A 300 -1.84 0.50 -14.13
C MET A 300 -0.47 0.15 -13.54
N GLU A 301 0.63 0.40 -14.25
CA GLU A 301 2.00 0.23 -13.73
C GLU A 301 2.30 1.25 -12.63
N GLU A 302 1.96 2.52 -12.84
CA GLU A 302 2.04 3.58 -11.83
C GLU A 302 1.19 3.21 -10.60
N TYR A 303 -0.06 2.81 -10.83
CA TYR A 303 -0.99 2.36 -9.79
C TYR A 303 -0.47 1.16 -8.98
N ASN A 304 0.26 0.24 -9.60
CA ASN A 304 0.79 -0.96 -8.93
C ASN A 304 2.18 -0.74 -8.32
N SER A 305 2.91 0.30 -8.74
CA SER A 305 4.29 0.56 -8.28
C SER A 305 4.41 0.73 -6.76
N VAL A 306 3.33 1.14 -6.08
CA VAL A 306 3.30 1.28 -4.61
C VAL A 306 3.46 -0.07 -3.89
N LEU A 307 3.12 -1.17 -4.56
CA LEU A 307 3.31 -2.54 -4.07
C LEU A 307 4.71 -3.07 -4.38
N ASP A 308 5.50 -2.37 -5.19
CA ASP A 308 6.86 -2.79 -5.50
C ASP A 308 7.71 -2.85 -4.23
N GLY A 309 8.54 -3.89 -4.15
CA GLY A 309 9.39 -4.16 -3.00
C GLY A 309 8.69 -4.83 -1.81
N LEU A 310 7.35 -4.92 -1.77
CA LEU A 310 6.62 -5.57 -0.68
C LEU A 310 6.61 -7.10 -0.75
N GLY A 311 6.98 -7.69 -1.89
CA GLY A 311 6.93 -9.14 -2.08
C GLY A 311 5.50 -9.68 -1.97
N MET A 312 4.55 -9.12 -2.72
CA MET A 312 3.15 -9.59 -2.70
C MET A 312 3.06 -10.99 -3.31
N GLU A 313 3.00 -12.01 -2.46
CA GLU A 313 3.00 -13.42 -2.88
C GLU A 313 1.79 -14.17 -2.31
N VAL A 314 1.33 -15.19 -3.04
CA VAL A 314 0.29 -16.10 -2.56
C VAL A 314 0.85 -16.96 -1.43
N VAL A 315 0.32 -16.79 -0.23
CA VAL A 315 0.63 -17.63 0.92
C VAL A 315 -0.54 -18.56 1.20
N ARG A 316 -0.23 -19.85 1.21
CA ARG A 316 -1.14 -20.92 1.58
C ARG A 316 -0.70 -21.53 2.91
N ASP A 317 -1.49 -21.32 3.95
CA ASP A 317 -1.30 -21.90 5.26
C ASP A 317 -2.28 -23.07 5.47
N ASP A 318 -1.77 -24.29 5.30
CA ASP A 318 -2.57 -25.52 5.49
C ASP A 318 -2.83 -25.85 6.99
N THR A 319 -2.23 -25.12 7.93
CA THR A 319 -2.53 -25.25 9.38
C THR A 319 -3.66 -24.31 9.77
N ALA A 320 -3.54 -23.03 9.38
CA ALA A 320 -4.59 -22.04 9.55
C ALA A 320 -5.76 -22.28 8.58
N GLY A 321 -5.59 -23.06 7.51
CA GLY A 321 -6.65 -23.31 6.52
C GLY A 321 -7.04 -22.05 5.76
N VAL A 322 -6.06 -21.24 5.36
CA VAL A 322 -6.25 -19.95 4.67
C VAL A 322 -5.26 -19.86 3.49
N GLU A 323 -5.73 -19.31 2.38
CA GLU A 323 -4.92 -18.90 1.24
C GLU A 323 -5.16 -17.40 0.98
N ILE A 324 -4.10 -16.59 0.90
CA ILE A 324 -4.18 -15.12 0.78
C ILE A 324 -2.90 -14.57 0.13
N ILE A 325 -3.00 -13.51 -0.66
CA ILE A 325 -1.84 -12.72 -1.11
C ILE A 325 -1.48 -11.73 0.00
N MET A 326 -0.22 -11.69 0.43
CA MET A 326 0.24 -10.78 1.48
C MET A 326 1.70 -10.35 1.25
N PRO A 327 2.20 -9.28 1.90
CA PRO A 327 3.51 -8.71 1.62
C PRO A 327 4.64 -9.53 2.28
N THR A 328 5.06 -10.64 1.69
CA THR A 328 6.07 -11.56 2.25
C THR A 328 7.47 -10.95 2.32
N GLY A 329 7.69 -9.82 1.65
CA GLY A 329 8.90 -9.00 1.81
C GLY A 329 8.95 -8.24 3.14
N GLU A 330 7.79 -7.97 3.75
CA GLU A 330 7.66 -7.25 5.03
C GLU A 330 7.32 -8.19 6.19
N VAL A 331 6.59 -9.29 5.93
CA VAL A 331 6.17 -10.24 6.96
C VAL A 331 6.62 -11.66 6.64
N SER A 332 7.04 -12.39 7.66
CA SER A 332 7.41 -13.80 7.56
C SER A 332 6.67 -14.62 8.61
N PHE A 333 6.48 -15.92 8.38
CA PHE A 333 5.84 -16.78 9.39
C PHE A 333 6.69 -16.79 10.68
N ASP A 334 6.05 -16.50 11.80
CA ASP A 334 6.67 -16.50 13.13
C ASP A 334 6.28 -17.77 13.90
N ARG A 335 4.99 -17.89 14.25
CA ARG A 335 4.50 -19.01 15.07
C ARG A 335 2.99 -19.23 14.93
N TYR A 336 2.54 -20.39 15.42
CA TYR A 336 1.13 -20.68 15.65
C TYR A 336 0.79 -20.49 17.12
N GLU A 337 -0.27 -19.74 17.38
CA GLU A 337 -0.80 -19.52 18.71
C GLU A 337 -2.34 -19.39 18.61
N PRO A 338 -3.06 -20.54 18.67
CA PRO A 338 -4.48 -20.58 18.38
C PRO A 338 -5.29 -19.52 19.14
N PRO A 339 -6.21 -18.80 18.47
CA PRO A 339 -6.70 -19.04 17.11
C PRO A 339 -5.90 -18.38 15.98
N PHE A 340 -4.68 -17.89 16.24
CA PHE A 340 -3.91 -17.07 15.31
C PHE A 340 -2.69 -17.81 14.72
N ALA A 341 -2.42 -17.58 13.44
CA ALA A 341 -1.09 -17.77 12.85
C ALA A 341 -0.44 -16.40 12.71
N HIS A 342 0.74 -16.23 13.32
CA HIS A 342 1.44 -14.96 13.37
C HIS A 342 2.44 -14.84 12.23
N TYR A 343 2.35 -13.74 11.49
CA TYR A 343 3.30 -13.34 10.47
C TYR A 343 3.88 -11.96 10.83
N SER A 344 5.19 -11.91 11.09
CA SER A 344 5.91 -10.70 11.45
C SER A 344 7.41 -10.83 11.11
N ASP A 345 8.17 -9.73 11.22
CA ASP A 345 9.63 -9.77 11.12
C ASP A 345 10.35 -10.07 12.46
N GLY A 346 9.58 -10.26 13.53
CA GLY A 346 10.04 -10.69 14.84
C GLY A 346 10.82 -9.67 15.67
N THR A 347 11.00 -8.41 15.22
CA THR A 347 11.83 -7.45 15.99
C THR A 347 11.38 -6.00 16.04
N ASP A 348 10.60 -5.51 15.07
CA ASP A 348 10.16 -4.12 15.07
C ASP A 348 8.67 -4.01 15.44
N ALA A 349 8.39 -3.24 16.51
CA ALA A 349 7.02 -2.98 16.95
C ALA A 349 6.22 -2.14 15.94
N MET A 350 6.92 -1.38 15.09
CA MET A 350 6.35 -0.55 14.03
C MET A 350 6.26 -1.27 12.69
N ALA A 351 6.88 -2.45 12.52
CA ALA A 351 6.81 -3.18 11.26
C ALA A 351 5.38 -3.69 10.96
N PRO A 352 5.05 -3.85 9.67
CA PRO A 352 3.83 -4.55 9.27
C PRO A 352 3.70 -5.91 9.95
N ARG A 353 2.48 -6.26 10.34
CA ARG A 353 2.16 -7.58 10.90
C ARG A 353 0.89 -8.11 10.29
N VAL A 354 0.84 -9.41 10.08
CA VAL A 354 -0.36 -10.12 9.61
C VAL A 354 -0.68 -11.24 10.60
N LEU A 355 -1.95 -11.33 10.98
CA LEU A 355 -2.47 -12.49 11.72
C LEU A 355 -3.47 -13.21 10.83
N LEU A 356 -3.34 -14.52 10.66
CA LEU A 356 -4.41 -15.33 10.08
C LEU A 356 -5.26 -15.92 11.19
N ILE A 357 -6.57 -15.81 11.06
CA ILE A 357 -7.53 -16.26 12.07
C ILE A 357 -8.11 -17.61 11.65
N SER A 358 -8.02 -18.59 12.55
CA SER A 358 -8.54 -19.94 12.34
C SER A 358 -9.05 -20.51 13.66
N GLN A 359 -10.37 -20.50 13.82
CA GLN A 359 -11.01 -21.00 15.04
C GLN A 359 -12.18 -21.91 14.69
N ARG A 360 -12.31 -23.02 15.43
CA ARG A 360 -13.51 -23.87 15.35
C ARG A 360 -14.63 -23.21 16.14
N GLY A 361 -15.83 -23.11 15.57
CA GLY A 361 -16.95 -22.53 16.29
C GLY A 361 -18.10 -22.05 15.43
N ASP A 362 -19.06 -21.42 16.09
CA ASP A 362 -20.29 -20.92 15.49
C ASP A 362 -20.37 -19.39 15.60
N GLN A 363 -21.59 -18.87 15.52
CA GLN A 363 -21.84 -17.44 15.66
C GLN A 363 -21.41 -16.91 17.05
N ASP A 364 -21.58 -17.67 18.13
CA ASP A 364 -21.19 -17.24 19.46
C ASP A 364 -19.66 -17.16 19.56
N THR A 365 -18.95 -18.08 18.90
CA THR A 365 -17.49 -18.02 18.79
C THR A 365 -17.03 -16.80 18.00
N LEU A 366 -17.69 -16.47 16.88
CA LEU A 366 -17.41 -15.26 16.10
C LEU A 366 -17.62 -14.00 16.94
N PHE A 367 -18.69 -13.95 17.75
CA PHE A 367 -19.00 -12.80 18.59
C PHE A 367 -18.01 -12.67 19.75
N GLY A 368 -17.65 -13.78 20.39
CA GLY A 368 -16.61 -13.78 21.41
C GLY A 368 -15.25 -13.33 20.88
N LEU A 369 -14.87 -13.77 19.67
CA LEU A 369 -13.64 -13.28 19.03
C LEU A 369 -13.70 -11.78 18.77
N TYR A 370 -14.83 -11.25 18.27
CA TYR A 370 -15.02 -9.80 18.07
C TYR A 370 -14.86 -9.01 19.37
N ASP A 371 -15.42 -9.51 20.48
CA ASP A 371 -15.30 -8.87 21.79
C ASP A 371 -13.85 -8.93 22.31
N ILE A 372 -13.18 -10.08 22.16
CA ILE A 372 -11.76 -10.24 22.53
C ILE A 372 -10.87 -9.29 21.73
N MET A 373 -11.00 -9.25 20.40
CA MET A 373 -10.13 -8.43 19.53
C MET A 373 -10.13 -6.95 19.93
N GLN A 374 -11.25 -6.40 20.40
CA GLN A 374 -11.36 -5.00 20.83
C GLN A 374 -10.57 -4.68 22.11
N THR A 375 -10.25 -5.70 22.90
CA THR A 375 -9.47 -5.55 24.14
C THR A 375 -7.96 -5.59 23.91
N LEU A 376 -7.51 -6.01 22.72
CA LEU A 376 -6.10 -6.21 22.43
C LEU A 376 -5.40 -4.87 22.11
N GLU A 377 -4.14 -4.71 22.56
CA GLU A 377 -3.33 -3.52 22.28
C GLU A 377 -3.15 -3.26 20.78
N MET A 378 -3.10 -4.35 19.99
CA MET A 378 -2.95 -4.30 18.54
C MET A 378 -4.18 -3.78 17.79
N VAL A 379 -5.28 -3.49 18.51
CA VAL A 379 -6.51 -2.93 17.94
C VAL A 379 -6.84 -1.62 18.67
N PRO A 380 -6.45 -0.46 18.10
CA PRO A 380 -6.76 0.85 18.67
C PRO A 380 -8.27 1.10 18.86
N GLN A 381 -8.61 2.04 19.74
CA GLN A 381 -10.00 2.29 20.16
C GLN A 381 -10.82 3.10 19.15
N GLU A 382 -10.18 3.90 18.31
CA GLU A 382 -10.86 4.66 17.26
C GLU A 382 -11.03 3.81 15.99
N GLY A 383 -11.84 4.24 15.04
CA GLY A 383 -12.08 3.54 13.77
C GLY A 383 -13.40 2.76 13.68
N GLU A 384 -13.72 2.33 12.46
CA GLU A 384 -14.99 1.69 12.13
C GLU A 384 -15.13 0.29 12.76
N ARG A 385 -16.30 0.02 13.35
CA ARG A 385 -16.65 -1.26 13.96
C ARG A 385 -17.98 -1.74 13.43
N SER A 386 -17.98 -2.89 12.76
CA SER A 386 -19.18 -3.48 12.18
C SER A 386 -19.22 -4.98 12.43
N ARG A 387 -20.35 -5.48 12.90
CA ARG A 387 -20.60 -6.91 13.09
C ARG A 387 -21.97 -7.27 12.59
N ASN A 388 -22.04 -8.35 11.81
CA ASN A 388 -23.29 -9.00 11.42
C ASN A 388 -23.30 -10.46 11.91
N ALA A 389 -24.34 -11.22 11.57
CA ALA A 389 -24.51 -12.60 12.05
C ALA A 389 -23.43 -13.59 11.56
N ARG A 390 -22.67 -13.26 10.52
CA ARG A 390 -21.70 -14.17 9.88
C ARG A 390 -20.34 -13.56 9.60
N SER A 391 -20.13 -12.27 9.83
CA SER A 391 -18.83 -11.63 9.74
C SER A 391 -18.74 -10.39 10.62
N PHE A 392 -17.52 -9.96 10.87
CA PHE A 392 -17.24 -8.64 11.41
C PHE A 392 -16.06 -8.00 10.69
N THR A 393 -16.03 -6.69 10.73
CA THR A 393 -14.89 -5.84 10.35
C THR A 393 -14.60 -4.92 11.53
N LEU A 394 -13.32 -4.82 11.87
CA LEU A 394 -12.83 -3.99 12.95
C LEU A 394 -11.62 -3.21 12.43
N VAL A 395 -11.78 -1.91 12.27
CA VAL A 395 -10.70 -0.98 11.98
C VAL A 395 -10.33 -0.27 13.27
N GLY A 396 -9.06 -0.37 13.66
CA GLY A 396 -8.50 0.34 14.79
C GLY A 396 -7.52 1.40 14.29
N GLU A 397 -7.83 2.67 14.53
CA GLU A 397 -6.97 3.82 14.17
C GLU A 397 -6.24 4.33 15.40
N GLY A 398 -4.90 4.40 15.32
CA GLY A 398 -4.05 4.95 16.38
C GLY A 398 -2.93 5.80 15.79
N ASP A 399 -2.23 6.54 16.66
CA ASP A 399 -1.17 7.47 16.24
C ASP A 399 0.02 6.79 15.56
N ASP A 400 0.36 5.59 16.00
CA ASP A 400 1.54 4.85 15.52
C ASP A 400 1.21 3.87 14.39
N PHE A 401 0.00 3.28 14.41
CA PHE A 401 -0.40 2.25 13.46
C PHE A 401 -1.92 2.20 13.27
N VAL A 402 -2.31 1.66 12.13
CA VAL A 402 -3.70 1.33 11.81
C VAL A 402 -3.82 -0.18 11.69
N SER A 403 -4.87 -0.74 12.29
CA SER A 403 -5.21 -2.16 12.22
C SER A 403 -6.52 -2.35 11.44
N HIS A 404 -6.57 -3.40 10.63
CA HIS A 404 -7.79 -3.85 9.97
C HIS A 404 -7.94 -5.34 10.22
N THR A 405 -9.03 -5.74 10.88
CA THR A 405 -9.41 -7.14 11.08
C THR A 405 -10.71 -7.43 10.35
N GLU A 406 -10.73 -8.52 9.58
CA GLU A 406 -11.97 -9.11 9.10
C GLU A 406 -12.02 -10.60 9.39
N ALA A 407 -13.18 -11.07 9.84
CA ALA A 407 -13.42 -12.50 10.05
C ALA A 407 -14.84 -12.88 9.67
N ARG A 408 -15.00 -14.11 9.18
CA ARG A 408 -16.27 -14.66 8.73
C ARG A 408 -16.48 -16.10 9.13
N LEU A 409 -17.74 -16.45 9.40
CA LEU A 409 -18.20 -17.80 9.70
C LEU A 409 -18.43 -18.58 8.40
N THR A 410 -17.59 -19.58 8.15
CA THR A 410 -17.69 -20.47 6.99
C THR A 410 -18.97 -21.32 7.06
N SER A 411 -19.36 -21.95 5.95
CA SER A 411 -20.49 -22.88 5.91
C SER A 411 -20.29 -24.15 6.74
N GLU A 412 -19.05 -24.45 7.16
CA GLU A 412 -18.68 -25.66 7.89
C GLU A 412 -18.63 -25.46 9.41
N GLY A 413 -18.89 -24.24 9.91
CA GLY A 413 -18.80 -23.94 11.34
C GLY A 413 -17.36 -23.66 11.80
N HIS A 414 -16.66 -22.82 11.05
CA HIS A 414 -15.32 -22.32 11.41
C HIS A 414 -15.28 -20.81 11.22
N VAL A 415 -14.58 -20.10 12.10
CA VAL A 415 -14.26 -18.68 11.94
C VAL A 415 -12.92 -18.57 11.22
N LYS A 416 -12.92 -17.86 10.09
CA LYS A 416 -11.74 -17.62 9.26
C LYS A 416 -11.61 -16.14 8.98
N GLY A 417 -10.41 -15.61 9.01
CA GLY A 417 -10.18 -14.19 8.79
C GLY A 417 -8.71 -13.85 8.73
N PHE A 418 -8.44 -12.54 8.72
CA PHE A 418 -7.10 -12.02 8.92
C PHE A 418 -7.15 -10.67 9.63
N SER A 419 -6.02 -10.28 10.19
CA SER A 419 -5.74 -8.92 10.65
C SER A 419 -4.49 -8.41 9.96
N LEU A 420 -4.54 -7.20 9.41
CA LEU A 420 -3.40 -6.43 8.91
C LEU A 420 -3.12 -5.28 9.88
N ILE A 421 -1.89 -5.17 10.36
CA ILE A 421 -1.42 -4.08 11.21
C ILE A 421 -0.33 -3.36 10.44
N TRP A 422 -0.48 -2.05 10.24
CA TRP A 422 0.38 -1.27 9.37
C TRP A 422 0.75 0.07 9.99
N PRO A 423 1.98 0.59 9.80
CA PRO A 423 2.38 1.90 10.29
C PRO A 423 1.41 3.03 9.91
N ALA A 424 1.15 3.94 10.84
CA ALA A 424 0.41 5.16 10.55
C ALA A 424 1.23 6.08 9.63
N GLY A 425 0.53 6.91 8.84
CA GLY A 425 1.18 7.81 7.88
C GLY A 425 1.53 7.18 6.52
N ASP A 426 1.33 5.86 6.34
CA ASP A 426 1.52 5.15 5.06
C ASP A 426 0.19 4.60 4.51
N GLU A 427 -0.86 5.40 4.64
CA GLU A 427 -2.25 5.02 4.40
C GLU A 427 -2.52 4.56 2.96
N LYS A 428 -1.89 5.25 2.00
CA LYS A 428 -1.97 4.90 0.57
C LYS A 428 -1.49 3.47 0.34
N ARG A 429 -0.29 3.13 0.79
CA ARG A 429 0.30 1.80 0.61
C ARG A 429 -0.49 0.74 1.38
N ARG A 430 -0.90 1.05 2.62
CA ARG A 430 -1.76 0.19 3.44
C ARG A 430 -3.05 -0.18 2.71
N GLY A 431 -3.76 0.80 2.16
CA GLY A 431 -5.00 0.59 1.42
C GLY A 431 -4.81 -0.41 0.30
N ARG A 432 -3.73 -0.26 -0.49
CA ARG A 432 -3.44 -1.18 -1.60
C ARG A 432 -3.07 -2.59 -1.16
N VAL A 433 -2.28 -2.73 -0.11
CA VAL A 433 -1.98 -4.05 0.48
C VAL A 433 -3.26 -4.71 0.98
N LEU A 434 -4.11 -3.95 1.68
CA LEU A 434 -5.36 -4.42 2.21
C LEU A 434 -6.32 -4.88 1.10
N ASP A 435 -6.47 -4.11 0.02
CA ASP A 435 -7.32 -4.46 -1.12
C ASP A 435 -6.89 -5.81 -1.74
N GLU A 436 -5.58 -6.00 -1.97
CA GLU A 436 -5.04 -7.27 -2.50
C GLU A 436 -5.31 -8.43 -1.53
N MET A 437 -5.12 -8.23 -0.23
CA MET A 437 -5.40 -9.22 0.81
C MET A 437 -6.90 -9.59 0.83
N GLN A 438 -7.80 -8.62 0.82
CA GLN A 438 -9.25 -8.85 0.85
C GLN A 438 -9.76 -9.59 -0.40
N GLN A 439 -9.30 -9.18 -1.58
CA GLN A 439 -9.73 -9.78 -2.84
C GLN A 439 -9.23 -11.23 -2.98
N SER A 440 -8.01 -11.50 -2.51
CA SER A 440 -7.34 -12.80 -2.60
C SER A 440 -7.70 -13.77 -1.46
N PHE A 441 -8.25 -13.31 -0.35
CA PHE A 441 -8.55 -14.17 0.81
C PHE A 441 -9.53 -15.31 0.48
N ARG A 442 -9.07 -16.56 0.68
CA ARG A 442 -9.83 -17.80 0.47
C ARG A 442 -9.65 -18.77 1.65
N PRO A 443 -10.70 -19.11 2.40
CA PRO A 443 -10.65 -20.14 3.43
C PRO A 443 -10.62 -21.52 2.78
N LEU A 444 -9.73 -22.39 3.28
CA LEU A 444 -9.59 -23.76 2.82
C LEU A 444 -10.65 -24.66 3.48
N THR A 445 -11.28 -25.51 2.67
CA THR A 445 -12.37 -26.39 3.08
C THR A 445 -11.85 -27.54 3.97
N GLY A 446 -12.53 -27.80 5.09
CA GLY A 446 -12.24 -28.91 6.01
C GLY A 446 -10.97 -28.76 6.85
N ILE A 447 -10.30 -27.61 6.80
CA ILE A 447 -9.05 -27.35 7.52
C ILE A 447 -9.30 -26.28 8.58
N VAL A 448 -9.08 -26.61 9.85
CA VAL A 448 -9.13 -25.67 10.98
C VAL A 448 -7.95 -25.96 11.90
N MET A 449 -7.39 -24.89 12.46
CA MET A 449 -6.26 -24.99 13.38
C MET A 449 -6.69 -25.78 14.62
N ASP A 450 -5.81 -26.61 15.13
CA ASP A 450 -6.03 -27.34 16.38
C ASP A 450 -5.63 -26.44 17.56
N ASP A 451 -6.52 -26.32 18.54
CA ASP A 451 -6.34 -25.48 19.74
C ASP A 451 -5.12 -25.89 20.59
N SER A 452 -4.55 -27.08 20.36
CA SER A 452 -3.38 -27.60 21.07
C SER A 452 -2.04 -27.35 20.35
N ILE A 453 -2.07 -26.73 19.16
CA ILE A 453 -0.85 -26.38 18.41
C ILE A 453 -0.14 -25.21 19.08
N GLY A 454 1.19 -25.32 19.20
CA GLY A 454 2.04 -24.34 19.88
C GLY A 454 2.78 -25.00 21.04
N ALA A 455 4.05 -24.62 21.26
CA ALA A 455 4.73 -25.03 22.48
C ALA A 455 4.04 -24.29 23.65
N PRO A 456 3.73 -24.94 24.77
CA PRO A 456 3.42 -24.21 26.00
C PRO A 456 4.66 -23.39 26.35
N ASP A 457 4.65 -22.13 25.97
CA ASP A 457 5.74 -21.21 26.24
C ASP A 457 5.70 -20.80 27.72
N GLU A 458 6.88 -20.55 28.32
CA GLU A 458 7.00 -20.03 29.68
C GLU A 458 6.43 -18.59 29.81
N SER A 459 6.04 -17.98 28.68
CA SER A 459 5.39 -16.68 28.58
C SER A 459 3.88 -16.69 28.82
N GLN A 460 3.30 -17.76 29.38
CA GLN A 460 1.93 -17.80 29.93
C GLN A 460 1.74 -16.75 31.05
N SER A 461 1.75 -15.48 30.68
CA SER A 461 1.41 -14.37 31.52
C SER A 461 -0.10 -14.23 31.52
N VAL A 462 -0.65 -13.85 32.68
CA VAL A 462 -2.09 -13.66 32.90
C VAL A 462 -2.68 -12.60 31.94
N ASP A 463 -1.82 -11.81 31.32
CA ASP A 463 -2.15 -10.65 30.50
C ASP A 463 -2.15 -10.91 28.99
N LEU A 464 -1.94 -12.16 28.56
CA LEU A 464 -1.99 -12.56 27.16
C LEU A 464 -3.26 -13.34 26.86
N VAL A 465 -3.93 -12.96 25.77
CA VAL A 465 -4.99 -13.78 25.16
C VAL A 465 -4.45 -14.29 23.83
N SER A 466 -4.12 -15.58 23.79
CA SER A 466 -3.51 -16.23 22.61
C SER A 466 -2.26 -15.50 22.11
N GLY A 467 -1.35 -15.12 23.03
CA GLY A 467 -0.07 -14.47 22.69
C GLY A 467 -0.15 -13.00 22.36
N LEU A 468 -1.35 -12.44 22.39
CA LEU A 468 -1.61 -11.03 22.15
C LEU A 468 -1.80 -10.32 23.49
N LYS A 469 -1.14 -9.18 23.64
CA LYS A 469 -1.23 -8.36 24.85
C LYS A 469 -2.61 -7.70 24.92
N VAL A 470 -3.26 -7.87 26.05
CA VAL A 470 -4.47 -7.11 26.40
C VAL A 470 -4.04 -5.71 26.81
N ARG A 471 -4.81 -4.69 26.42
CA ARG A 471 -4.57 -3.31 26.84
C ARG A 471 -4.60 -3.24 28.36
N LYS A 472 -3.62 -2.55 28.94
CA LYS A 472 -3.56 -2.29 30.38
C LYS A 472 -3.67 -0.80 30.66
N PRO A 473 -4.22 -0.43 31.82
CA PRO A 473 -4.13 0.94 32.29
C PRO A 473 -2.66 1.31 32.52
N GLU A 474 -2.29 2.53 32.20
CA GLU A 474 -0.96 3.09 32.51
C GLU A 474 -0.75 3.15 34.02
N ARG A 475 -1.82 3.43 34.76
CA ARG A 475 -1.81 3.55 36.21
C ARG A 475 -3.15 3.14 36.78
N SER A 476 -3.12 2.38 37.87
CA SER A 476 -4.30 2.12 38.67
C SER A 476 -4.08 2.52 40.13
N ARG A 477 -5.13 3.05 40.74
CA ARG A 477 -5.20 3.41 42.15
C ARG A 477 -6.54 2.99 42.73
N THR A 478 -6.73 3.31 43.98
CA THR A 478 -7.98 3.06 44.68
C THR A 478 -8.81 4.34 44.71
N GLY A 479 -10.12 4.21 44.57
CA GLY A 479 -11.08 5.22 45.01
C GLY A 479 -12.14 4.60 45.91
N PHE A 480 -13.12 5.40 46.31
CA PHE A 480 -14.31 4.89 47.00
C PHE A 480 -15.55 5.73 46.69
N TYR A 481 -16.71 5.06 46.68
CA TYR A 481 -18.00 5.71 46.48
C TYR A 481 -18.35 6.63 47.65
N ILE A 482 -18.85 7.83 47.37
CA ILE A 482 -19.23 8.81 48.40
C ILE A 482 -20.74 9.08 48.47
N ASP A 483 -21.51 8.63 47.49
CA ASP A 483 -22.97 8.77 47.45
C ASP A 483 -23.67 7.58 46.79
N GLU A 484 -25.00 7.65 46.70
CA GLU A 484 -25.86 6.63 46.09
C GLU A 484 -25.88 6.70 44.55
N ALA A 485 -25.39 7.78 43.95
CA ALA A 485 -25.29 7.96 42.51
C ALA A 485 -23.97 7.42 41.93
N GLY A 486 -23.06 6.98 42.81
CA GLY A 486 -21.78 6.39 42.41
C GLY A 486 -20.66 7.40 42.19
N ALA A 487 -20.75 8.61 42.74
CA ALA A 487 -19.63 9.55 42.75
C ALA A 487 -18.45 8.94 43.54
N VAL A 488 -17.24 9.09 43.01
CA VAL A 488 -16.02 8.46 43.55
C VAL A 488 -15.01 9.51 43.97
N LEU A 489 -14.50 9.40 45.20
CA LEU A 489 -13.33 10.16 45.64
C LEU A 489 -12.06 9.31 45.44
N THR A 490 -11.03 9.90 44.86
CA THR A 490 -9.72 9.27 44.61
C THR A 490 -8.59 10.30 44.70
N THR A 491 -7.35 9.87 44.46
CA THR A 491 -6.18 10.75 44.38
C THR A 491 -5.96 11.27 42.96
N SER A 492 -5.50 12.52 42.82
CA SER A 492 -5.16 13.11 41.52
C SER A 492 -3.99 12.41 40.83
N ASP A 493 -3.09 11.74 41.57
CA ASP A 493 -1.96 10.97 41.02
C ASP A 493 -2.40 9.90 40.02
N VAL A 494 -3.62 9.34 40.12
CA VAL A 494 -4.07 8.35 39.13
C VAL A 494 -4.40 8.97 37.78
N LEU A 495 -4.66 10.28 37.72
CA LEU A 495 -5.26 10.97 36.57
C LEU A 495 -4.26 11.83 35.80
N ASP A 496 -2.99 11.84 36.22
CA ASP A 496 -1.94 12.59 35.54
C ASP A 496 -1.77 12.10 34.10
N GLN A 497 -1.98 13.01 33.14
CA GLN A 497 -1.89 12.74 31.69
C GLN A 497 -2.83 11.63 31.22
N CYS A 498 -4.03 11.54 31.80
CA CYS A 498 -4.98 10.50 31.46
C CYS A 498 -5.88 10.87 30.29
N ASP A 499 -5.99 10.00 29.28
CA ASP A 499 -6.91 10.19 28.16
C ASP A 499 -8.31 9.63 28.48
N ARG A 500 -8.36 8.49 29.20
CA ARG A 500 -9.62 7.83 29.58
C ARG A 500 -9.53 7.27 31.00
N ILE A 501 -10.61 7.44 31.77
CA ILE A 501 -10.70 6.99 33.17
C ILE A 501 -11.80 5.94 33.28
N THR A 502 -11.50 4.81 33.91
CA THR A 502 -12.50 3.79 34.24
C THR A 502 -12.55 3.46 35.72
N LEU A 503 -13.73 3.02 36.16
CA LEU A 503 -14.07 2.51 37.48
C LEU A 503 -14.36 1.02 37.36
N ASN A 504 -13.78 0.18 38.23
CA ASN A 504 -13.97 -1.28 38.20
C ASN A 504 -13.77 -1.90 36.81
N GLU A 505 -12.73 -1.43 36.09
CA GLU A 505 -12.29 -1.85 34.75
C GLU A 505 -13.08 -1.24 33.58
N ASP A 506 -14.41 -1.19 33.62
CA ASP A 506 -15.24 -0.90 32.43
C ASP A 506 -16.12 0.36 32.51
N ILE A 507 -16.44 0.87 33.70
CA ILE A 507 -17.34 2.02 33.86
C ILE A 507 -16.57 3.32 33.63
N GLU A 508 -16.86 4.03 32.54
CA GLU A 508 -16.21 5.33 32.28
C GLU A 508 -16.60 6.38 33.32
N ALA A 509 -15.64 7.23 33.67
CA ALA A 509 -15.86 8.34 34.59
C ALA A 509 -15.20 9.63 34.09
N GLN A 510 -15.74 10.75 34.55
CA GLN A 510 -15.24 12.09 34.24
C GLN A 510 -14.83 12.82 35.51
N VAL A 511 -13.83 13.68 35.39
CA VAL A 511 -13.38 14.54 36.50
C VAL A 511 -14.43 15.63 36.74
N ALA A 512 -15.02 15.62 37.94
CA ALA A 512 -15.96 16.65 38.38
C ALA A 512 -15.22 17.82 39.04
N ALA A 513 -14.23 17.53 39.89
CA ALA A 513 -13.42 18.53 40.57
C ALA A 513 -12.10 17.95 41.07
N THR A 514 -11.08 18.79 41.20
CA THR A 514 -9.76 18.42 41.72
C THR A 514 -9.28 19.46 42.72
N ASP A 515 -8.70 19.00 43.84
CA ASP A 515 -7.93 19.80 44.78
C ASP A 515 -6.44 19.50 44.56
N GLU A 516 -5.73 20.43 43.94
CA GLU A 516 -4.29 20.32 43.66
C GLU A 516 -3.41 20.37 44.92
N THR A 517 -3.92 20.94 46.02
CA THR A 517 -3.14 21.11 47.26
C THR A 517 -3.03 19.79 48.01
N LEU A 518 -4.15 19.07 48.12
CA LEU A 518 -4.22 17.77 48.79
C LEU A 518 -4.08 16.60 47.83
N GLY A 519 -4.21 16.84 46.52
CA GLY A 519 -4.22 15.80 45.50
C GLY A 519 -5.48 14.93 45.55
N LEU A 520 -6.65 15.55 45.79
CA LEU A 520 -7.96 14.88 45.80
C LEU A 520 -8.65 15.09 44.46
N THR A 521 -9.33 14.08 43.95
CA THR A 521 -10.19 14.22 42.77
C THR A 521 -11.53 13.55 42.99
N LEU A 522 -12.58 14.26 42.61
CA LEU A 522 -13.95 13.76 42.55
C LEU A 522 -14.25 13.32 41.10
N LEU A 523 -14.66 12.07 40.95
CA LEU A 523 -15.08 11.47 39.69
C LEU A 523 -16.58 11.22 39.68
N THR A 524 -17.21 11.40 38.53
CA THR A 524 -18.61 11.04 38.30
C THR A 524 -18.70 10.01 37.19
N PRO A 525 -19.42 8.88 37.38
CA PRO A 525 -19.58 7.88 36.33
C PRO A 525 -20.40 8.46 35.15
N ALA A 526 -20.04 8.06 33.94
CA ALA A 526 -20.73 8.48 32.71
C ALA A 526 -22.10 7.79 32.53
N GLN A 527 -22.33 6.71 33.26
CA GLN A 527 -23.56 5.91 33.28
C GLN A 527 -24.18 5.90 34.68
N ASP A 528 -25.50 5.68 34.76
CA ASP A 528 -26.20 5.54 36.04
C ASP A 528 -25.63 4.35 36.83
N LEU A 529 -25.15 4.63 38.03
CA LEU A 529 -24.55 3.64 38.93
C LEU A 529 -25.26 3.67 40.29
N SER A 530 -25.41 2.50 40.89
CA SER A 530 -25.95 2.34 42.24
C SER A 530 -25.03 1.41 43.04
N PRO A 531 -24.03 1.95 43.75
CA PRO A 531 -23.07 1.11 44.49
C PRO A 531 -23.74 0.36 45.64
N ILE A 532 -23.17 -0.80 46.02
CA ILE A 532 -23.68 -1.64 47.12
C ILE A 532 -23.58 -0.87 48.45
N ALA A 533 -22.45 -0.18 48.66
CA ALA A 533 -22.22 0.70 49.79
C ALA A 533 -21.43 1.95 49.36
N TYR A 534 -21.54 3.01 50.15
CA TYR A 534 -20.77 4.23 49.99
C TYR A 534 -20.30 4.75 51.35
N ALA A 535 -19.29 5.63 51.32
CA ALA A 535 -18.62 6.15 52.48
C ALA A 535 -19.56 6.85 53.46
N ARG A 536 -19.33 6.58 54.75
CA ARG A 536 -19.92 7.31 55.86
C ARG A 536 -18.80 7.93 56.67
N PHE A 537 -18.72 9.26 56.68
CA PHE A 537 -17.61 10.02 57.24
C PHE A 537 -17.74 10.20 58.75
N GLN A 538 -16.63 10.07 59.47
CA GLN A 538 -16.58 10.27 60.91
C GLN A 538 -16.75 11.75 61.26
N THR A 539 -17.59 12.05 62.27
CA THR A 539 -17.86 13.41 62.75
C THR A 539 -16.97 13.87 63.91
N GLY A 540 -16.39 12.92 64.66
CA GLY A 540 -15.55 13.19 65.83
C GLY A 540 -14.05 13.18 65.53
N VAL A 541 -13.25 13.81 66.40
CA VAL A 541 -11.77 13.80 66.30
C VAL A 541 -11.24 12.39 66.65
N PRO A 542 -10.43 11.76 65.77
CA PRO A 542 -9.86 10.46 66.05
C PRO A 542 -8.86 10.48 67.22
N ARG A 543 -8.79 9.38 67.98
CA ARG A 543 -7.81 9.22 69.06
C ARG A 543 -6.48 8.76 68.48
N LEU A 544 -5.38 9.32 68.97
CA LEU A 544 -4.05 8.79 68.68
C LEU A 544 -3.96 7.32 69.13
N GLN A 545 -3.23 6.52 68.35
CA GLN A 545 -3.06 5.08 68.54
C GLN A 545 -4.35 4.25 68.41
N SER A 546 -5.46 4.85 67.98
CA SER A 546 -6.65 4.10 67.58
C SER A 546 -6.37 3.26 66.34
N SER A 547 -7.02 2.10 66.26
CA SER A 547 -6.82 1.18 65.13
C SER A 547 -7.55 1.70 63.89
N VAL A 548 -6.90 1.57 62.75
CA VAL A 548 -7.47 1.92 61.44
C VAL A 548 -7.29 0.76 60.47
N ALA A 549 -8.10 0.74 59.43
CA ALA A 549 -7.94 -0.12 58.27
C ALA A 549 -7.95 0.73 57.00
N VAL A 550 -7.05 0.46 56.07
CA VAL A 550 -7.02 1.07 54.75
C VAL A 550 -7.47 0.03 53.76
N ALA A 551 -8.51 0.34 52.99
CA ALA A 551 -8.97 -0.54 51.92
C ALA A 551 -8.45 -0.03 50.58
N GLY A 552 -7.90 -0.93 49.76
CA GLY A 552 -7.44 -0.55 48.44
C GLY A 552 -6.95 -1.70 47.58
N TYR A 553 -6.81 -1.41 46.29
CA TYR A 553 -6.26 -2.30 45.29
C TYR A 553 -4.73 -2.26 45.34
N SER A 554 -4.15 -2.85 46.38
CA SER A 554 -2.70 -2.81 46.65
C SER A 554 -1.83 -3.41 45.52
N PHE A 555 -2.44 -4.19 44.64
CA PHE A 555 -1.85 -4.82 43.46
C PHE A 555 -2.55 -4.36 42.16
N GLU A 556 -3.13 -3.16 42.16
CA GLU A 556 -3.58 -2.46 40.94
C GLU A 556 -4.61 -3.26 40.09
N GLY A 557 -5.44 -4.06 40.75
CA GLY A 557 -6.51 -4.84 40.11
C GLY A 557 -6.21 -6.34 39.96
N VAL A 558 -4.95 -6.78 40.07
CA VAL A 558 -4.54 -8.18 39.80
C VAL A 558 -5.27 -9.22 40.68
N LEU A 559 -5.70 -8.84 41.89
CA LEU A 559 -6.42 -9.74 42.80
C LEU A 559 -7.95 -9.76 42.57
N GLY A 560 -8.48 -8.94 41.67
CA GLY A 560 -9.92 -8.80 41.38
C GLY A 560 -10.77 -8.19 42.51
N ALA A 561 -10.18 -7.94 43.67
CA ALA A 561 -10.84 -7.36 44.84
C ALA A 561 -9.85 -6.52 45.67
N PRO A 562 -10.34 -5.52 46.43
CA PRO A 562 -9.50 -4.72 47.30
C PRO A 562 -9.01 -5.52 48.51
N SER A 563 -7.78 -5.25 48.93
CA SER A 563 -7.18 -5.73 50.18
C SER A 563 -7.34 -4.72 51.31
N LEU A 564 -7.29 -5.20 52.56
CA LEU A 564 -7.26 -4.35 53.75
C LEU A 564 -5.92 -4.42 54.45
N SER A 565 -5.34 -3.25 54.68
CA SER A 565 -4.13 -3.05 55.47
C SER A 565 -4.50 -2.43 56.83
N PHE A 566 -4.18 -3.14 57.91
CA PHE A 566 -4.48 -2.68 59.27
C PHE A 566 -3.32 -1.89 59.87
N GLY A 567 -3.64 -0.84 60.62
CA GLY A 567 -2.66 0.06 61.20
C GLY A 567 -3.21 0.90 62.35
N LYS A 568 -2.55 2.02 62.63
CA LYS A 568 -2.97 2.97 63.67
C LYS A 568 -2.85 4.43 63.25
N VAL A 569 -3.62 5.30 63.90
CA VAL A 569 -3.40 6.76 63.81
C VAL A 569 -2.14 7.12 64.62
N ALA A 570 -1.10 7.61 63.94
CA ALA A 570 0.16 7.97 64.57
C ALA A 570 0.21 9.43 65.01
N ASP A 571 -0.31 10.36 64.20
CA ASP A 571 -0.45 11.78 64.49
C ASP A 571 -1.62 12.37 63.69
N LEU A 572 -2.21 13.46 64.17
CA LEU A 572 -3.28 14.19 63.46
C LEU A 572 -2.72 15.29 62.56
N ARG A 573 -1.41 15.29 62.35
CA ARG A 573 -0.67 16.23 61.52
C ARG A 573 0.38 15.50 60.72
N ASP A 574 0.80 16.11 59.61
CA ASP A 574 1.92 15.63 58.82
C ASP A 574 3.29 15.97 59.48
N LEU A 575 4.38 15.78 58.73
CA LEU A 575 5.74 16.09 59.18
C LEU A 575 6.07 17.59 59.19
N SER A 576 5.29 18.42 58.50
CA SER A 576 5.43 19.88 58.44
C SER A 576 4.59 20.61 59.50
N GLY A 577 3.62 19.90 60.11
CA GLY A 577 2.68 20.43 61.09
C GLY A 577 1.30 20.77 60.52
N ASP A 578 1.04 20.45 59.24
CA ASP A 578 -0.24 20.61 58.55
C ASP A 578 -1.31 19.71 59.18
N THR A 579 -2.44 20.30 59.59
CA THR A 579 -3.57 19.59 60.22
C THR A 579 -4.57 19.02 59.21
N THR A 580 -4.46 19.37 57.93
CA THR A 580 -5.31 18.81 56.87
C THR A 580 -4.90 17.40 56.48
N VAL A 581 -3.76 16.92 57.00
CA VAL A 581 -3.22 15.59 56.74
C VAL A 581 -2.85 14.91 58.05
N GLN A 582 -3.31 13.68 58.20
CA GLN A 582 -2.99 12.80 59.31
C GLN A 582 -1.85 11.86 58.93
N ARG A 583 -1.06 11.45 59.92
CA ARG A 583 -0.01 10.44 59.76
C ARG A 583 -0.47 9.11 60.34
N LEU A 584 -0.31 8.05 59.56
CA LEU A 584 -0.68 6.69 59.89
C LEU A 584 0.56 5.83 60.09
N ASP A 585 0.41 4.80 60.92
CA ASP A 585 1.31 3.66 61.03
C ASP A 585 0.62 2.46 60.37
N VAL A 586 0.76 2.35 59.05
CA VAL A 586 0.16 1.31 58.19
C VAL A 586 1.06 1.01 56.99
N SER A 587 1.20 -0.26 56.65
CA SER A 587 1.90 -0.68 55.43
C SER A 587 0.98 -0.55 54.22
N ALA A 588 1.08 0.57 53.52
CA ALA A 588 0.36 0.82 52.27
C ALA A 588 1.29 0.74 51.05
N ARG A 589 0.73 0.34 49.91
CA ARG A 589 1.38 0.28 48.60
C ARG A 589 0.92 1.43 47.70
N PRO A 590 1.62 1.70 46.58
CA PRO A 590 1.19 2.72 45.62
C PRO A 590 -0.27 2.56 45.18
N GLY A 591 -0.72 1.33 44.87
CA GLY A 591 -2.09 1.04 44.47
C GLY A 591 -3.17 1.35 45.52
N ASP A 592 -2.80 1.45 46.81
CA ASP A 592 -3.75 1.78 47.89
C ASP A 592 -4.09 3.28 47.94
N ALA A 593 -3.31 4.14 47.29
CA ALA A 593 -3.55 5.59 47.33
C ALA A 593 -4.94 5.91 46.73
N GLY A 594 -5.62 6.87 47.36
CA GLY A 594 -7.02 7.20 47.12
C GLY A 594 -8.03 6.29 47.85
N GLY A 595 -7.55 5.25 48.54
CA GLY A 595 -8.41 4.35 49.32
C GLY A 595 -8.94 4.96 50.63
N PRO A 596 -10.11 4.52 51.11
CA PRO A 596 -10.68 5.02 52.35
C PRO A 596 -9.92 4.47 53.56
N VAL A 597 -9.64 5.37 54.51
CA VAL A 597 -9.12 5.02 55.83
C VAL A 597 -10.30 4.87 56.77
N LEU A 598 -10.49 3.70 57.36
CA LEU A 598 -11.65 3.32 58.15
C LEU A 598 -11.29 3.17 59.62
N ASN A 599 -12.18 3.58 60.52
CA ASN A 599 -12.11 3.24 61.93
C ASN A 599 -12.69 1.83 62.21
N GLN A 600 -12.67 1.39 63.48
CA GLN A 600 -13.21 0.09 63.89
C GLN A 600 -14.74 -0.06 63.77
N SER A 601 -15.48 1.04 63.62
CA SER A 601 -16.92 1.02 63.30
C SER A 601 -17.20 1.01 61.78
N GLY A 602 -16.14 1.17 60.98
CA GLY A 602 -16.19 1.26 59.54
C GLY A 602 -16.61 2.63 58.99
N ALA A 603 -16.53 3.69 59.80
CA ALA A 603 -16.65 5.06 59.33
C ALA A 603 -15.31 5.52 58.72
N VAL A 604 -15.39 6.34 57.68
CA VAL A 604 -14.23 6.92 56.98
C VAL A 604 -13.63 8.05 57.82
N LEU A 605 -12.37 7.86 58.22
CA LEU A 605 -11.49 8.77 58.94
C LEU A 605 -10.65 9.67 58.04
N GLY A 606 -10.59 9.36 56.75
CA GLY A 606 -9.79 10.08 55.78
C GLY A 606 -9.61 9.28 54.50
N MET A 607 -8.81 9.81 53.58
CA MET A 607 -8.41 9.14 52.34
C MET A 607 -6.90 9.01 52.30
N LEU A 608 -6.39 7.82 51.97
CA LEU A 608 -4.97 7.59 51.85
C LEU A 608 -4.38 8.44 50.72
N LEU A 609 -3.31 9.18 51.01
CA LEU A 609 -2.58 9.96 50.02
C LEU A 609 -1.39 9.17 49.44
N PRO A 610 -0.98 9.45 48.20
CA PRO A 610 0.22 8.85 47.62
C PRO A 610 1.45 9.24 48.45
N GLY A 611 2.22 8.23 48.87
CA GLY A 611 3.32 8.40 49.83
C GLY A 611 4.45 9.34 49.37
N SER A 612 4.60 9.56 48.06
CA SER A 612 5.58 10.46 47.45
C SER A 612 5.13 11.91 47.37
N ALA A 613 3.82 12.20 47.31
CA ALA A 613 3.31 13.54 46.97
C ALA A 613 3.62 14.61 48.03
N ARG A 614 3.98 14.20 49.25
CA ARG A 614 4.29 15.10 50.37
C ARG A 614 5.77 15.17 50.72
N LEU A 615 6.64 14.58 49.91
CA LEU A 615 8.07 14.47 50.17
C LEU A 615 8.87 15.33 49.19
N ALA A 616 9.97 15.91 49.67
CA ALA A 616 10.98 16.47 48.79
C ALA A 616 11.60 15.34 47.94
N GLU A 617 11.90 15.66 46.68
CA GLU A 617 12.44 14.72 45.70
C GLU A 617 13.65 13.94 46.25
N GLY A 618 13.62 12.61 46.15
CA GLY A 618 14.66 11.70 46.66
C GLY A 618 14.54 11.30 48.14
N THR A 619 13.55 11.82 48.88
CA THR A 619 13.31 11.41 50.27
C THR A 619 12.58 10.07 50.33
N ARG A 620 13.04 9.15 51.18
CA ARG A 620 12.35 7.87 51.47
C ARG A 620 11.89 7.82 52.91
N LEU A 621 10.64 7.43 53.13
CA LEU A 621 10.10 7.21 54.47
C LEU A 621 10.46 5.82 55.00
N PRO A 622 10.54 5.65 56.33
CA PRO A 622 10.53 4.32 56.94
C PRO A 622 9.27 3.53 56.57
N GLU A 623 9.38 2.20 56.55
CA GLU A 623 8.20 1.34 56.40
C GLU A 623 7.14 1.62 57.47
N GLY A 624 5.87 1.58 57.06
CA GLY A 624 4.72 1.84 57.94
C GLY A 624 4.30 3.31 58.02
N VAL A 625 5.11 4.27 57.55
CA VAL A 625 4.69 5.68 57.56
C VAL A 625 3.87 6.00 56.31
N ALA A 626 2.59 6.30 56.52
CA ALA A 626 1.69 6.74 55.46
C ALA A 626 0.94 8.04 55.85
N PHE A 627 0.38 8.73 54.87
CA PHE A 627 -0.38 9.96 55.05
C PHE A 627 -1.81 9.79 54.55
N ALA A 628 -2.74 10.47 55.21
CA ALA A 628 -4.14 10.51 54.78
C ALA A 628 -4.70 11.92 54.90
N ALA A 629 -5.50 12.34 53.92
CA ALA A 629 -6.26 13.58 54.01
C ALA A 629 -7.33 13.45 55.10
N ASP A 630 -7.46 14.48 55.92
CA ASP A 630 -8.41 14.53 57.03
C ASP A 630 -9.85 14.69 56.52
N VAL A 631 -10.83 14.18 57.28
CA VAL A 631 -12.26 14.28 56.94
C VAL A 631 -12.73 15.72 56.86
N GLU A 632 -12.23 16.63 57.70
CA GLU A 632 -12.58 18.05 57.65
C GLU A 632 -12.17 18.67 56.31
N ALA A 633 -10.95 18.37 55.86
CA ALA A 633 -10.43 18.83 54.58
C ALA A 633 -11.18 18.21 53.39
N ILE A 634 -11.49 16.91 53.44
CA ILE A 634 -12.33 16.24 52.43
C ILE A 634 -13.74 16.86 52.40
N SER A 635 -14.31 17.15 53.56
CA SER A 635 -15.65 17.73 53.66
C SER A 635 -15.70 19.16 53.11
N GLU A 636 -14.65 19.94 53.33
CA GLU A 636 -14.48 21.27 52.75
C GLU A 636 -14.42 21.20 51.21
N PHE A 637 -13.61 20.29 50.67
CA PHE A 637 -13.52 20.04 49.23
C PHE A 637 -14.87 19.66 48.62
N LEU A 638 -15.57 18.68 49.22
CA LEU A 638 -16.85 18.18 48.71
C LEU A 638 -17.99 19.21 48.82
N SER A 639 -18.02 20.02 49.88
CA SER A 639 -19.08 21.01 50.09
C SER A 639 -19.12 22.10 49.01
N GLY A 640 -17.99 22.33 48.31
CA GLY A 640 -17.90 23.29 47.22
C GLY A 640 -18.14 22.71 45.82
N THR A 641 -18.10 21.39 45.66
CA THR A 641 -17.89 20.76 44.34
C THR A 641 -18.70 19.48 44.08
N GLY A 642 -19.29 18.87 45.11
CA GLY A 642 -19.88 17.54 45.01
C GLY A 642 -21.04 17.29 45.99
N PRO A 643 -21.45 16.02 46.16
CA PRO A 643 -22.49 15.65 47.11
C PRO A 643 -22.03 15.89 48.55
N ALA A 644 -22.96 16.27 49.41
CA ALA A 644 -22.66 16.48 50.82
C ALA A 644 -22.19 15.17 51.47
N PRO A 645 -21.04 15.15 52.17
CA PRO A 645 -20.51 13.93 52.78
C PRO A 645 -21.50 13.36 53.79
N ALA A 646 -21.86 12.10 53.60
CA ALA A 646 -22.80 11.43 54.47
C ALA A 646 -22.14 11.12 55.82
N ALA A 647 -22.65 11.71 56.89
CA ALA A 647 -22.14 11.45 58.25
C ALA A 647 -22.41 9.99 58.69
N ALA A 648 -21.48 9.42 59.43
CA ALA A 648 -21.68 8.16 60.13
C ALA A 648 -22.65 8.35 61.31
N GLU A 649 -23.56 7.40 61.52
CA GLU A 649 -24.47 7.44 62.66
C GLU A 649 -23.69 7.20 63.97
N GLU A 650 -23.65 8.21 64.84
CA GLU A 650 -22.95 8.18 66.15
C GLU A 650 -23.53 7.15 67.15
N THR A 651 -24.64 6.48 66.82
CA THR A 651 -25.38 5.65 67.78
C THR A 651 -25.23 4.15 67.49
N GLY A 652 -24.37 3.49 68.26
CA GLY A 652 -24.54 2.06 68.59
C GLY A 652 -23.84 1.02 67.72
N ARG A 653 -23.03 1.39 66.71
CA ARG A 653 -22.11 0.42 66.09
C ARG A 653 -20.89 0.25 67.00
N GLY A 654 -20.94 -0.75 67.88
CA GLY A 654 -19.73 -1.27 68.51
C GLY A 654 -18.72 -1.73 67.46
N ASP A 655 -17.46 -1.90 67.86
CA ASP A 655 -16.38 -2.36 66.98
C ASP A 655 -16.85 -3.56 66.14
N ILE A 656 -16.80 -3.41 64.81
CA ILE A 656 -17.15 -4.50 63.91
C ILE A 656 -15.94 -5.43 63.75
N GLY A 657 -16.21 -6.73 63.64
CA GLY A 657 -15.16 -7.72 63.46
C GLY A 657 -14.39 -7.48 62.15
N PRO A 658 -13.09 -7.83 62.08
CA PRO A 658 -12.27 -7.61 60.89
C PRO A 658 -12.89 -8.15 59.59
N GLU A 659 -13.54 -9.32 59.63
CA GLU A 659 -14.21 -9.91 58.47
C GLU A 659 -15.37 -9.04 57.94
N GLN A 660 -16.15 -8.46 58.85
CA GLN A 660 -17.26 -7.58 58.49
C GLN A 660 -16.75 -6.24 57.97
N LEU A 661 -15.67 -5.72 58.58
CA LEU A 661 -15.00 -4.50 58.11
C LEU A 661 -14.44 -4.70 56.70
N THR A 662 -13.79 -5.84 56.43
CA THR A 662 -13.30 -6.21 55.10
C THR A 662 -14.41 -6.23 54.05
N ARG A 663 -15.55 -6.87 54.34
CA ARG A 663 -16.67 -6.91 53.40
C ARG A 663 -17.23 -5.53 53.13
N MET A 664 -17.50 -4.76 54.19
CA MET A 664 -18.09 -3.44 54.04
C MET A 664 -17.17 -2.46 53.32
N ALA A 665 -15.86 -2.56 53.56
CA ALA A 665 -14.87 -1.78 52.86
C ALA A 665 -14.80 -2.16 51.38
N ALA A 666 -14.80 -3.47 51.06
CA ALA A 666 -14.83 -3.93 49.67
C ALA A 666 -16.07 -3.45 48.91
N ASP A 667 -17.24 -3.40 49.55
CA ASP A 667 -18.49 -2.96 48.92
C ASP A 667 -18.52 -1.46 48.55
N MET A 668 -17.62 -0.64 49.10
CA MET A 668 -17.52 0.80 48.79
C MET A 668 -16.24 1.20 48.03
N THR A 669 -15.23 0.34 48.01
CA THR A 669 -13.94 0.60 47.36
C THR A 669 -14.01 0.27 45.87
N VAL A 670 -13.39 1.09 45.04
CA VAL A 670 -13.43 0.99 43.58
C VAL A 670 -12.02 1.07 43.01
N LEU A 671 -11.74 0.26 41.98
CA LEU A 671 -10.51 0.36 41.21
C LEU A 671 -10.64 1.55 40.26
N VAL A 672 -9.74 2.52 40.35
CA VAL A 672 -9.68 3.64 39.42
C VAL A 672 -8.50 3.42 38.50
N SER A 673 -8.75 3.37 37.21
CA SER A 673 -7.76 3.05 36.19
C SER A 673 -7.66 4.17 35.16
N CYS A 674 -6.43 4.55 34.87
CA CYS A 674 -6.11 5.51 33.84
C CYS A 674 -5.55 4.82 32.60
N TRP A 675 -6.10 5.20 31.45
CA TRP A 675 -5.76 4.64 30.15
C TRP A 675 -5.20 5.74 29.25
N LYS A 676 -4.19 5.34 28.47
CA LYS A 676 -3.67 6.04 27.30
C LYS A 676 -3.91 5.18 26.08
#